data_AF-A0A8B8FG40-F1
#
_entry.id   AF-A0A8B8FG40-F1
#
_cell.length_a   1.000
_cell.length_b   1.000
_cell.length_c   1.000
_cell.angle_alpha   90.00
_cell.angle_beta   90.00
_cell.angle_gamma   90.00
#
_symmetry.space_group_name_H-M   'P 1'
#
loop_
_entity.id
_entity.type
_entity.pdbx_description
1 polymer ?
#
loop_
_entity_poly.entity_id
_entity_poly.type
_entity_poly.pdbx_seq_one_letter_code
_entity_poly.pdbx_strand_id
1 'polypeptide(L)'
;MDDEPASLGRKPFSVRHNRFRNTLRSSDWDEFIGLVDDKQKIQFVYGRLLAEDDTATNGDDDDERNSCKNGDKALEMKKLGTECFQNTDYRKALNWYSLAVLHCPQTKDWLIQLSILYANRSACLYHLQEYDLAISDIRQAFDNGYPAYLQYKIHDRKARCLLATKQLKSALESFRATMQALDNSNLSLDQRRKRQLDVQVMLTMMAKDKNLKNESTQAERRKVPRLYGKQNDAYPAISDAVSIEYNEQEGRHAVANQNVPVGKVLLAERAYASVLLREFCHSNCTHCFIKIVAPLPCPNCNRVAFCGDLCMKIALKSYHAIECQLLPTLYEATLSITCLIAFRIITQRPLKYFMDLQPKLNLTQRPVKKHEPNSYVNLYNLVTHRKMRSAQDILHRAHVAVFYLHCLKKMNYFTNCNDKTRFLTDDELFIGSLLLHNLLILQFNTFEVSELQQQNNEQQTVFIGGSIYPTLALLNHSCDPCVVRYHQGTTVIVHNIRDLRAGEAITENYGPMFMFHPREDRQQKLKIRYWFECNCIACCQNWPTWEEMKMDTSLRIRCTNCLNAIKVKIDSMQFVAYCKICSKNTNLLAALKVLQDTENKYAVAKQLMDKHDYENALPKFMVLLSLLHRHMVPPFRDYHLCQQAIRKCMLSFGNKK
;
A
#
# COMPACT_ATOMS: atom_id res chain seq x y z
N MET A 1 -7.22 20.57 -11.34
CA MET A 1 -8.42 21.16 -11.96
C MET A 1 -9.53 20.84 -11.02
N ASP A 2 -9.67 21.76 -10.08
CA ASP A 2 -10.70 21.80 -9.06
C ASP A 2 -12.03 22.25 -9.67
N ASP A 3 -13.08 22.06 -8.88
CA ASP A 3 -14.49 22.42 -9.10
C ASP A 3 -15.31 21.47 -9.99
N GLU A 4 -15.72 20.34 -9.39
CA GLU A 4 -17.07 19.82 -9.63
C GLU A 4 -18.02 20.46 -8.62
N PRO A 5 -19.23 20.89 -9.05
CA PRO A 5 -20.15 21.63 -8.20
C PRO A 5 -20.59 20.77 -7.02
N ALA A 6 -20.74 21.40 -5.86
CA ALA A 6 -21.34 20.82 -4.67
C ALA A 6 -22.75 20.31 -5.02
N SER A 7 -22.86 19.04 -5.39
CA SER A 7 -24.13 18.31 -5.35
C SER A 7 -24.66 18.46 -3.93
N LEU A 8 -25.93 18.83 -3.79
CA LEU A 8 -26.69 18.89 -2.53
C LEU A 8 -26.41 17.62 -1.69
N GLY A 9 -25.38 17.68 -0.87
CA GLY A 9 -24.61 16.50 -0.48
C GLY A 9 -25.06 15.96 0.86
N ARG A 10 -25.19 14.64 0.97
CA ARG A 10 -25.54 13.99 2.23
C ARG A 10 -24.48 14.36 3.29
N LYS A 11 -24.90 14.70 4.51
CA LYS A 11 -24.01 15.15 5.61
C LYS A 11 -22.91 14.11 5.95
N PRO A 12 -21.71 14.53 6.41
CA PRO A 12 -20.65 13.63 6.89
C PRO A 12 -21.14 12.62 7.93
N PHE A 13 -20.51 11.43 7.99
CA PHE A 13 -20.95 10.38 8.93
C PHE A 13 -20.90 10.82 10.39
N SER A 14 -19.90 11.63 10.78
CA SER A 14 -19.79 12.17 12.13
C SER A 14 -21.03 12.96 12.56
N VAL A 15 -21.63 13.71 11.64
CA VAL A 15 -22.86 14.48 11.89
C VAL A 15 -24.06 13.54 12.07
N ARG A 16 -24.15 12.49 11.24
CA ARG A 16 -25.20 11.46 11.37
C ARG A 16 -25.08 10.72 12.70
N HIS A 17 -23.85 10.34 13.08
CA HIS A 17 -23.59 9.69 14.35
C HIS A 17 -23.96 10.58 15.54
N ASN A 18 -23.57 11.86 15.53
CA ASN A 18 -23.92 12.78 16.61
C ASN A 18 -25.43 12.97 16.73
N ARG A 19 -26.16 13.04 15.60
CA ARG A 19 -27.62 13.11 15.61
C ARG A 19 -28.22 11.89 16.29
N PHE A 20 -27.87 10.68 15.83
CA PHE A 20 -28.33 9.42 16.42
C PHE A 20 -27.97 9.32 17.91
N ARG A 21 -26.73 9.65 18.29
CA ARG A 21 -26.30 9.59 19.69
C ARG A 21 -27.13 10.51 20.59
N ASN A 22 -27.57 11.66 20.07
CA ASN A 22 -28.36 12.63 20.83
C ASN A 22 -29.84 12.23 20.96
N THR A 23 -30.33 11.21 20.23
CA THR A 23 -31.69 10.68 20.44
C THR A 23 -31.75 9.65 21.56
N LEU A 24 -30.60 9.08 21.96
CA LEU A 24 -30.50 8.10 23.03
C LEU A 24 -30.67 8.74 24.42
N ARG A 25 -31.62 8.24 25.19
CA ARG A 25 -31.88 8.61 26.60
C ARG A 25 -30.98 7.81 27.53
N SER A 26 -30.94 8.18 28.82
CA SER A 26 -30.15 7.44 29.82
C SER A 26 -30.49 5.95 29.88
N SER A 27 -31.77 5.60 29.79
CA SER A 27 -32.23 4.21 29.74
C SER A 27 -31.71 3.44 28.53
N ASP A 28 -31.57 4.10 27.38
CA ASP A 28 -31.00 3.49 26.17
C ASP A 28 -29.50 3.20 26.34
N TRP A 29 -28.79 4.08 27.05
CA TRP A 29 -27.39 3.85 27.40
C TRP A 29 -27.22 2.68 28.36
N ASP A 30 -28.06 2.60 29.40
CA ASP A 30 -28.04 1.49 30.35
C ASP A 30 -28.30 0.15 29.65
N GLU A 31 -29.30 0.10 28.75
CA GLU A 31 -29.57 -1.06 27.91
C GLU A 31 -28.34 -1.41 27.06
N PHE A 32 -27.80 -0.45 26.30
CA PHE A 32 -26.66 -0.68 25.40
C PHE A 32 -25.40 -1.17 26.13
N ILE A 33 -25.12 -0.61 27.30
CA ILE A 33 -24.00 -1.00 28.17
C ILE A 33 -24.21 -2.43 28.68
N GLY A 34 -25.43 -2.80 29.05
CA GLY A 34 -25.79 -4.13 29.52
C GLY A 34 -25.70 -5.25 28.48
N LEU A 35 -25.68 -4.92 27.17
CA LEU A 35 -25.57 -5.92 26.10
C LEU A 35 -24.19 -6.59 26.09
N VAL A 36 -24.20 -7.92 26.14
CA VAL A 36 -22.98 -8.75 26.29
C VAL A 36 -22.38 -9.13 24.93
N ASP A 37 -23.22 -9.40 23.93
CA ASP A 37 -22.77 -9.84 22.61
C ASP A 37 -22.85 -8.73 21.54
N ASP A 38 -21.97 -8.79 20.56
CA ASP A 38 -21.90 -7.84 19.46
C ASP A 38 -23.15 -7.89 18.57
N LYS A 39 -23.77 -9.07 18.39
CA LYS A 39 -25.03 -9.17 17.63
C LYS A 39 -26.13 -8.33 18.27
N GLN A 40 -26.23 -8.36 19.60
CA GLN A 40 -27.21 -7.57 20.33
C GLN A 40 -26.94 -6.07 20.16
N LYS A 41 -25.67 -5.64 20.25
CA LYS A 41 -25.28 -4.24 20.05
C LYS A 41 -25.61 -3.76 18.63
N ILE A 42 -25.41 -4.60 17.62
CA ILE A 42 -25.78 -4.31 16.24
C ILE A 42 -27.30 -4.19 16.09
N GLN A 43 -28.06 -5.16 16.62
CA GLN A 43 -29.52 -5.14 16.60
C GLN A 43 -30.09 -3.90 17.30
N PHE A 44 -29.52 -3.51 18.44
CA PHE A 44 -29.89 -2.32 19.19
C PHE A 44 -29.77 -1.05 18.33
N VAL A 45 -28.62 -0.87 17.67
CA VAL A 45 -28.36 0.31 16.85
C VAL A 45 -29.22 0.31 15.60
N TYR A 46 -29.34 -0.84 14.92
CA TYR A 46 -30.16 -0.99 13.72
C TYR A 46 -31.64 -0.67 13.95
N GLY A 47 -32.24 -1.26 14.99
CA GLY A 47 -33.67 -1.07 15.27
C GLY A 47 -34.03 0.38 15.61
N ARG A 48 -33.11 1.12 16.25
CA ARG A 48 -33.32 2.54 16.59
C ARG A 48 -33.10 3.48 15.41
N LEU A 49 -32.14 3.20 14.53
CA LEU A 49 -31.94 3.99 13.32
C LEU A 49 -33.14 3.91 12.36
N LEU A 50 -33.72 2.71 12.17
CA LEU A 50 -34.92 2.57 11.35
C LEU A 50 -36.14 3.32 11.92
N ALA A 51 -36.26 3.38 13.24
CA ALA A 51 -37.34 4.13 13.89
C ALA A 51 -37.23 5.65 13.70
N GLU A 52 -36.02 6.18 13.45
CA GLU A 52 -35.82 7.59 13.11
C GLU A 52 -36.20 7.88 11.65
N ASP A 53 -35.83 6.99 10.71
CA ASP A 53 -36.16 7.16 9.29
C ASP A 53 -37.67 7.09 9.03
N ASP A 54 -38.43 6.28 9.80
CA ASP A 54 -39.92 6.26 9.75
C ASP A 54 -40.56 7.61 10.13
N THR A 55 -39.83 8.53 10.79
CA THR A 55 -40.34 9.84 11.24
C THR A 55 -39.87 11.03 10.40
N ALA A 56 -38.99 10.81 9.42
CA ALA A 56 -38.52 11.82 8.48
C ALA A 56 -39.30 11.69 7.17
N THR A 57 -40.08 12.71 6.81
CA THR A 57 -40.77 12.79 5.51
C THR A 57 -39.78 12.56 4.36
N ASN A 58 -40.14 11.60 3.50
CA ASN A 58 -39.48 11.21 2.25
C ASN A 58 -38.83 12.40 1.55
N GLY A 59 -37.50 12.45 1.58
CA GLY A 59 -36.70 13.20 0.62
C GLY A 59 -36.26 12.23 -0.46
N ASP A 60 -36.86 12.37 -1.63
CA ASP A 60 -36.68 11.62 -2.87
C ASP A 60 -35.33 10.89 -3.00
N ASP A 61 -35.41 9.56 -3.04
CA ASP A 61 -34.35 8.68 -3.55
C ASP A 61 -34.32 8.75 -5.09
N ASP A 62 -34.08 9.94 -5.63
CA ASP A 62 -33.63 10.12 -7.01
C ASP A 62 -32.12 9.80 -7.07
N ASP A 63 -31.81 8.53 -6.80
CA ASP A 63 -30.49 7.95 -7.09
C ASP A 63 -30.49 7.63 -8.59
N GLU A 64 -30.45 8.69 -9.41
CA GLU A 64 -30.24 8.55 -10.84
C GLU A 64 -29.08 7.60 -11.05
N ARG A 65 -29.36 6.49 -11.73
CA ARG A 65 -28.37 5.55 -12.29
C ARG A 65 -27.57 6.24 -13.39
N ASN A 66 -27.08 7.45 -13.16
CA ASN A 66 -26.28 8.18 -14.09
C ASN A 66 -24.89 7.57 -14.09
N SER A 67 -24.63 6.80 -15.14
CA SER A 67 -23.29 6.36 -15.52
C SER A 67 -22.35 7.55 -15.40
N CYS A 68 -21.38 7.49 -14.48
CA CYS A 68 -20.41 8.58 -14.34
C CYS A 68 -19.41 8.65 -15.52
N LYS A 69 -19.51 7.73 -16.48
CA LYS A 69 -18.86 7.80 -17.78
C LYS A 69 -19.70 8.67 -18.73
N ASN A 70 -19.05 9.68 -19.31
CA ASN A 70 -19.67 10.66 -20.18
C ASN A 70 -18.91 10.69 -21.51
N GLY A 71 -19.63 10.38 -22.59
CA GLY A 71 -19.08 10.29 -23.94
C GLY A 71 -18.56 11.62 -24.48
N ASP A 72 -19.29 12.72 -24.25
CA ASP A 72 -18.91 14.05 -24.73
C ASP A 72 -17.62 14.53 -24.07
N LYS A 73 -17.51 14.36 -22.74
CA LYS A 73 -16.26 14.62 -22.00
C LYS A 73 -15.11 13.79 -22.56
N ALA A 74 -15.35 12.52 -22.91
CA ALA A 74 -14.31 11.66 -23.48
C ALA A 74 -13.87 12.15 -24.88
N LEU A 75 -14.79 12.65 -25.71
CA LEU A 75 -14.49 13.22 -27.03
C LEU A 75 -13.74 14.56 -26.93
N GLU A 76 -14.08 15.40 -25.96
CA GLU A 76 -13.36 16.64 -25.67
C GLU A 76 -11.90 16.35 -25.26
N MET A 77 -11.71 15.43 -24.30
CA MET A 77 -10.38 15.00 -23.87
C MET A 77 -9.57 14.37 -25.02
N LYS A 78 -10.23 13.61 -25.91
CA LYS A 78 -9.60 13.08 -27.13
C LYS A 78 -9.10 14.19 -28.06
N LYS A 79 -9.88 15.27 -28.22
CA LYS A 79 -9.49 16.43 -29.03
C LYS A 79 -8.24 17.10 -28.45
N LEU A 80 -8.25 17.43 -27.16
CA LEU A 80 -7.10 18.01 -26.45
C LEU A 80 -5.86 17.13 -26.52
N GLY A 81 -6.02 15.81 -26.38
CA GLY A 81 -4.93 14.85 -26.56
C GLY A 81 -4.36 14.85 -27.97
N THR A 82 -5.20 15.03 -28.99
CA THR A 82 -4.79 15.08 -30.40
C THR A 82 -4.02 16.36 -30.72
N GLU A 83 -4.47 17.50 -30.20
CA GLU A 83 -3.75 18.78 -30.31
C GLU A 83 -2.35 18.69 -29.65
N CYS A 84 -2.27 18.14 -28.44
CA CYS A 84 -0.99 17.91 -27.77
C CYS A 84 -0.06 16.98 -28.57
N PHE A 85 -0.62 15.90 -29.14
CA PHE A 85 0.14 14.94 -29.94
C PHE A 85 0.71 15.58 -31.21
N GLN A 86 -0.07 16.40 -31.91
CA GLN A 86 0.37 17.15 -33.09
C GLN A 86 1.49 18.13 -32.75
N ASN A 87 1.43 18.73 -31.56
CA ASN A 87 2.48 19.59 -31.02
C ASN A 87 3.69 18.83 -30.45
N THR A 88 3.76 17.51 -30.63
CA THR A 88 4.82 16.61 -30.12
C THR A 88 4.95 16.56 -28.58
N ASP A 89 3.97 17.10 -27.84
CA ASP A 89 3.88 16.96 -26.39
C ASP A 89 3.21 15.64 -26.02
N TYR A 90 3.95 14.54 -26.23
CA TYR A 90 3.45 13.18 -26.02
C TYR A 90 3.05 12.90 -24.58
N ARG A 91 3.67 13.57 -23.60
CA ARG A 91 3.35 13.38 -22.17
C ARG A 91 2.00 14.00 -21.82
N LYS A 92 1.72 15.23 -22.27
CA LYS A 92 0.38 15.81 -22.08
C LYS A 92 -0.67 15.08 -22.91
N ALA A 93 -0.35 14.67 -24.14
CA ALA A 93 -1.24 13.86 -24.97
C ALA A 93 -1.62 12.54 -24.28
N LEU A 94 -0.66 11.83 -23.68
CA LEU A 94 -0.89 10.62 -22.90
C LEU A 94 -1.86 10.87 -21.74
N ASN A 95 -1.69 11.96 -20.99
CA ASN A 95 -2.58 12.31 -19.88
C ASN A 95 -4.03 12.53 -20.36
N TRP A 96 -4.21 13.31 -21.43
CA TRP A 96 -5.53 13.58 -22.00
C TRP A 96 -6.21 12.33 -22.55
N TYR A 97 -5.49 11.51 -23.32
CA TYR A 97 -6.04 10.24 -23.79
C TYR A 97 -6.34 9.27 -22.64
N SER A 98 -5.56 9.31 -21.56
CA SER A 98 -5.82 8.50 -20.36
C SER A 98 -7.12 8.91 -19.67
N LEU A 99 -7.35 10.22 -19.51
CA LEU A 99 -8.64 10.74 -19.01
C LEU A 99 -9.79 10.38 -19.95
N ALA A 100 -9.60 10.51 -21.27
CA ALA A 100 -10.62 10.12 -22.25
C ALA A 100 -11.02 8.64 -22.09
N VAL A 101 -10.05 7.74 -21.92
CA VAL A 101 -10.31 6.30 -21.68
C VAL A 101 -11.08 6.08 -20.37
N LEU A 102 -10.78 6.83 -19.30
CA LEU A 102 -11.50 6.74 -18.03
C LEU A 102 -12.97 7.16 -18.17
N HIS A 103 -13.25 8.22 -18.94
CA HIS A 103 -14.60 8.76 -19.13
C HIS A 103 -15.41 8.06 -20.22
N CYS A 104 -14.76 7.37 -21.17
CA CYS A 104 -15.46 6.74 -22.29
C CYS A 104 -16.42 5.63 -21.81
N PRO A 105 -17.71 5.68 -22.19
CA PRO A 105 -18.66 4.59 -21.98
C PRO A 105 -18.17 3.29 -22.63
N GLN A 106 -18.49 2.14 -22.04
CA GLN A 106 -18.13 0.81 -22.57
C GLN A 106 -19.34 0.04 -23.11
N THR A 107 -20.35 0.77 -23.59
CA THR A 107 -21.49 0.19 -24.29
C THR A 107 -21.13 -0.10 -25.75
N LYS A 108 -21.91 -0.94 -26.43
CA LYS A 108 -21.64 -1.38 -27.82
C LYS A 108 -21.37 -0.21 -28.77
N ASP A 109 -22.14 0.87 -28.65
CA ASP A 109 -22.03 2.05 -29.54
C ASP A 109 -20.75 2.86 -29.31
N TRP A 110 -20.09 2.69 -28.16
CA TRP A 110 -18.87 3.38 -27.78
C TRP A 110 -17.60 2.54 -27.93
N LEU A 111 -17.70 1.22 -28.14
CA LEU A 111 -16.53 0.34 -28.25
C LEU A 111 -15.56 0.78 -29.35
N ILE A 112 -16.08 1.21 -30.51
CA ILE A 112 -15.25 1.71 -31.61
C ILE A 112 -14.50 2.98 -31.17
N GLN A 113 -15.16 3.93 -30.50
CA GLN A 113 -14.47 5.13 -30.00
C GLN A 113 -13.42 4.77 -28.94
N LEU A 114 -13.74 3.86 -28.02
CA LEU A 114 -12.80 3.36 -27.02
C LEU A 114 -11.57 2.71 -27.67
N SER A 115 -11.76 1.92 -28.73
CA SER A 115 -10.66 1.32 -29.49
C SER A 115 -9.74 2.38 -30.11
N ILE A 116 -10.31 3.48 -30.61
CA ILE A 116 -9.56 4.61 -31.17
C ILE A 116 -8.77 5.32 -30.07
N LEU A 117 -9.35 5.49 -28.88
CA LEU A 117 -8.65 6.09 -27.74
C LEU A 117 -7.42 5.27 -27.34
N TYR A 118 -7.56 3.94 -27.22
CA TYR A 118 -6.41 3.06 -26.97
C TYR A 118 -5.37 3.10 -28.11
N ALA A 119 -5.81 3.15 -29.37
CA ALA A 119 -4.92 3.30 -30.51
C ALA A 119 -4.18 4.65 -30.51
N ASN A 120 -4.80 5.74 -30.07
CA ASN A 120 -4.15 7.03 -29.96
C ASN A 120 -3.18 7.08 -28.76
N ARG A 121 -3.59 6.52 -27.62
CA ARG A 121 -2.77 6.45 -26.42
C ARG A 121 -1.52 5.59 -26.61
N SER A 122 -1.63 4.45 -27.29
CA SER A 122 -0.47 3.62 -27.67
C SER A 122 0.52 4.36 -28.56
N ALA A 123 0.09 5.37 -29.33
CA ALA A 123 1.01 6.21 -30.11
C ALA A 123 1.91 7.04 -29.19
N CYS A 124 1.30 7.67 -28.18
CA CYS A 124 2.03 8.43 -27.16
C CYS A 124 3.01 7.54 -26.42
N LEU A 125 2.56 6.36 -25.97
CA LEU A 125 3.39 5.39 -25.26
C LEU A 125 4.58 4.92 -26.11
N TYR A 126 4.38 4.67 -27.40
CA TYR A 126 5.47 4.33 -28.32
C TYR A 126 6.53 5.44 -28.41
N HIS A 127 6.11 6.71 -28.56
CA HIS A 127 7.05 7.85 -28.60
C HIS A 127 7.77 8.08 -27.27
N LEU A 128 7.12 7.72 -26.15
CA LEU A 128 7.69 7.77 -24.81
C LEU A 128 8.51 6.51 -24.46
N GLN A 129 8.68 5.58 -25.40
CA GLN A 129 9.41 4.31 -25.23
C GLN A 129 8.81 3.35 -24.18
N GLU A 130 7.53 3.54 -23.84
CA GLU A 130 6.74 2.68 -22.98
C GLU A 130 6.16 1.50 -23.79
N TYR A 131 7.05 0.71 -24.40
CA TYR A 131 6.69 -0.26 -25.45
C TYR A 131 5.71 -1.35 -25.00
N ASP A 132 5.88 -1.89 -23.79
CA ASP A 132 4.99 -2.94 -23.25
C ASP A 132 3.57 -2.40 -23.00
N LEU A 133 3.46 -1.15 -22.52
CA LEU A 133 2.18 -0.49 -22.33
C LEU A 133 1.53 -0.17 -23.69
N ALA A 134 2.32 0.26 -24.67
CA ALA A 134 1.84 0.48 -26.04
C ALA A 134 1.28 -0.82 -26.65
N ILE A 135 1.97 -1.96 -26.46
CA ILE A 135 1.49 -3.28 -26.91
C ILE A 135 0.18 -3.66 -26.20
N SER A 136 0.09 -3.40 -24.89
CA SER A 136 -1.14 -3.66 -24.13
C SER A 136 -2.31 -2.82 -24.65
N ASP A 137 -2.12 -1.53 -24.89
CA ASP A 137 -3.16 -0.66 -25.46
C ASP A 137 -3.55 -1.07 -26.88
N ILE A 138 -2.61 -1.53 -27.71
CA ILE A 138 -2.92 -2.04 -29.05
C ILE A 138 -3.82 -3.27 -28.97
N ARG A 139 -3.58 -4.18 -28.02
CA ARG A 139 -4.48 -5.31 -27.76
C ARG A 139 -5.85 -4.84 -27.30
N GLN A 140 -5.92 -3.86 -26.38
CA GLN A 140 -7.21 -3.27 -26.00
C GLN A 140 -7.94 -2.65 -27.21
N ALA A 141 -7.23 -2.02 -28.15
CA ALA A 141 -7.84 -1.51 -29.37
C ALA A 141 -8.46 -2.64 -30.21
N PHE A 142 -7.74 -3.75 -30.44
CA PHE A 142 -8.29 -4.91 -31.15
C PHE A 142 -9.50 -5.51 -30.44
N ASP A 143 -9.41 -5.72 -29.13
CA ASP A 143 -10.48 -6.33 -28.32
C ASP A 143 -11.78 -5.49 -28.32
N ASN A 144 -11.69 -4.20 -28.64
CA ASN A 144 -12.84 -3.27 -28.72
C ASN A 144 -13.25 -2.93 -30.17
N GLY A 145 -12.79 -3.69 -31.16
CA GLY A 145 -13.26 -3.56 -32.55
C GLY A 145 -12.61 -2.44 -33.36
N TYR A 146 -11.30 -2.23 -33.20
CA TYR A 146 -10.57 -1.21 -33.96
C TYR A 146 -10.80 -1.33 -35.49
N PRO A 147 -11.15 -0.23 -36.19
CA PRO A 147 -11.58 -0.29 -37.59
C PRO A 147 -10.54 -0.92 -38.52
N ALA A 148 -10.97 -1.89 -39.34
CA ALA A 148 -10.10 -2.66 -40.24
C ALA A 148 -9.22 -1.78 -41.14
N TYR A 149 -9.79 -0.70 -41.70
CA TYR A 149 -9.07 0.23 -42.57
C TYR A 149 -7.97 1.05 -41.88
N LEU A 150 -7.89 1.01 -40.53
CA LEU A 150 -6.84 1.65 -39.73
C LEU A 150 -5.87 0.63 -39.09
N GLN A 151 -6.17 -0.67 -39.12
CA GLN A 151 -5.41 -1.69 -38.38
C GLN A 151 -3.92 -1.74 -38.75
N TYR A 152 -3.57 -1.40 -40.00
CA TYR A 152 -2.19 -1.32 -40.44
C TYR A 152 -1.34 -0.38 -39.55
N LYS A 153 -1.92 0.68 -38.99
CA LYS A 153 -1.21 1.63 -38.11
C LYS A 153 -0.78 0.99 -36.80
N ILE A 154 -1.67 0.22 -36.16
CA ILE A 154 -1.41 -0.38 -34.86
C ILE A 154 -0.62 -1.69 -34.98
N HIS A 155 -0.76 -2.43 -36.08
CA HIS A 155 0.11 -3.58 -36.37
C HIS A 155 1.56 -3.13 -36.59
N ASP A 156 1.80 -2.07 -37.36
CA ASP A 156 3.15 -1.53 -37.58
C ASP A 156 3.77 -1.06 -36.27
N ARG A 157 3.01 -0.30 -35.47
CA ARG A 157 3.46 0.13 -34.15
C ARG A 157 3.78 -1.06 -33.24
N LYS A 158 2.91 -2.07 -33.19
CA LYS A 158 3.13 -3.28 -32.39
C LYS A 158 4.42 -3.99 -32.82
N ALA A 159 4.65 -4.14 -34.11
CA ALA A 159 5.86 -4.75 -34.65
C ALA A 159 7.13 -4.00 -34.21
N ARG A 160 7.11 -2.67 -34.30
CA ARG A 160 8.22 -1.80 -33.87
C ARG A 160 8.45 -1.84 -32.35
N CYS A 161 7.39 -1.84 -31.55
CA CYS A 161 7.50 -2.04 -30.10
C CYS A 161 8.15 -3.39 -29.77
N LEU A 162 7.70 -4.47 -30.42
CA LEU A 162 8.22 -5.82 -30.21
C LEU A 162 9.69 -5.95 -30.66
N LEU A 163 10.07 -5.25 -31.73
CA LEU A 163 11.46 -5.17 -32.16
C LEU A 163 12.32 -4.46 -31.10
N ALA A 164 11.85 -3.34 -30.56
CA ALA A 164 12.55 -2.60 -29.51
C ALA A 164 12.69 -3.40 -28.20
N THR A 165 11.73 -4.27 -27.87
CA THR A 165 11.80 -5.19 -26.72
C THR A 165 12.46 -6.53 -27.04
N LYS A 166 13.08 -6.68 -28.21
CA LYS A 166 13.79 -7.88 -28.68
C LYS A 166 12.92 -9.15 -28.82
N GLN A 167 11.60 -8.98 -28.98
CA GLN A 167 10.66 -10.07 -29.25
C GLN A 167 10.54 -10.32 -30.76
N LEU A 168 11.64 -10.78 -31.38
CA LEU A 168 11.82 -10.81 -32.84
C LEU A 168 10.76 -11.62 -33.58
N LYS A 169 10.36 -12.80 -33.07
CA LYS A 169 9.35 -13.65 -33.71
C LYS A 169 7.98 -12.95 -33.77
N SER A 170 7.54 -12.42 -32.63
CA SER A 170 6.28 -11.67 -32.52
C SER A 170 6.30 -10.40 -33.36
N ALA A 171 7.47 -9.76 -33.49
CA ALA A 171 7.66 -8.60 -34.35
C ALA A 171 7.50 -8.96 -35.84
N LEU A 172 8.11 -10.06 -36.30
CA LEU A 172 7.93 -10.58 -37.67
C LEU A 172 6.47 -10.89 -38.00
N GLU A 173 5.78 -11.57 -37.09
CA GLU A 173 4.35 -11.86 -37.22
C GLU A 173 3.52 -10.57 -37.31
N SER A 174 3.86 -9.57 -36.50
CA SER A 174 3.17 -8.28 -36.51
C SER A 174 3.45 -7.47 -37.79
N PHE A 175 4.68 -7.50 -38.34
CA PHE A 175 4.98 -6.87 -39.63
C PHE A 175 4.24 -7.53 -40.79
N ARG A 176 4.12 -8.88 -40.78
CA ARG A 176 3.29 -9.60 -41.77
C ARG A 176 1.82 -9.19 -41.66
N ALA A 177 1.29 -9.08 -40.45
CA ALA A 177 -0.07 -8.59 -40.23
C ALA A 177 -0.25 -7.13 -40.72
N THR A 178 0.78 -6.28 -40.60
CA THR A 178 0.76 -4.93 -41.20
C THR A 178 0.59 -4.98 -42.72
N MET A 179 1.35 -5.85 -43.40
CA MET A 179 1.26 -6.00 -44.86
C MET A 179 -0.16 -6.39 -45.29
N GLN A 180 -0.76 -7.37 -44.62
CA GLN A 180 -2.13 -7.79 -44.90
C GLN A 180 -3.16 -6.69 -44.60
N ALA A 181 -3.00 -5.97 -43.48
CA ALA A 181 -3.92 -4.91 -43.10
C ALA A 181 -3.86 -3.67 -44.03
N LEU A 182 -2.77 -3.49 -44.79
CA LEU A 182 -2.66 -2.42 -45.79
C LEU A 182 -3.62 -2.61 -46.97
N ASP A 183 -4.03 -3.83 -47.28
CA ASP A 183 -4.97 -4.12 -48.37
C ASP A 183 -6.35 -3.52 -48.10
N ASN A 184 -6.76 -3.51 -46.83
CA ASN A 184 -8.02 -2.93 -46.35
C ASN A 184 -7.95 -1.42 -46.08
N SER A 185 -6.80 -0.77 -46.32
CA SER A 185 -6.58 0.64 -45.95
C SER A 185 -7.23 1.63 -46.92
N ASN A 186 -7.73 2.75 -46.39
CA ASN A 186 -8.24 3.88 -47.19
C ASN A 186 -7.12 4.81 -47.71
N LEU A 187 -5.88 4.31 -47.84
CA LEU A 187 -4.73 5.07 -48.32
C LEU A 187 -4.73 5.18 -49.84
N SER A 188 -4.15 6.26 -50.37
CA SER A 188 -3.85 6.34 -51.81
C SER A 188 -2.85 5.24 -52.21
N LEU A 189 -2.84 4.87 -53.49
CA LEU A 189 -1.93 3.84 -54.02
C LEU A 189 -0.46 4.15 -53.68
N ASP A 190 -0.04 5.41 -53.81
CA ASP A 190 1.34 5.83 -53.51
C ASP A 190 1.66 5.73 -52.01
N GLN A 191 0.74 6.15 -51.15
CA GLN A 191 0.91 6.05 -49.69
C GLN A 191 0.98 4.58 -49.25
N ARG A 192 0.15 3.71 -49.84
CA ARG A 192 0.13 2.27 -49.57
C ARG A 192 1.45 1.64 -50.00
N ARG A 193 1.91 1.88 -51.24
CA ARG A 193 3.19 1.38 -51.77
C ARG A 193 4.37 1.80 -50.89
N LYS A 194 4.43 3.07 -50.47
CA LYS A 194 5.49 3.58 -49.59
C LYS A 194 5.56 2.81 -48.26
N ARG A 195 4.41 2.53 -47.65
CA ARG A 195 4.34 1.75 -46.40
C ARG A 195 4.68 0.28 -46.61
N GLN A 196 4.21 -0.33 -47.70
CA GLN A 196 4.56 -1.72 -48.05
C GLN A 196 6.08 -1.86 -48.21
N LEU A 197 6.73 -0.92 -48.90
CA LEU A 197 8.18 -0.93 -49.07
C LEU A 197 8.93 -0.81 -47.73
N ASP A 198 8.51 0.10 -46.84
CA ASP A 198 9.10 0.26 -45.51
C ASP A 198 8.99 -1.02 -44.67
N VAL A 199 7.81 -1.65 -44.64
CA VAL A 199 7.60 -2.93 -43.94
C VAL A 199 8.41 -4.06 -44.58
N GLN A 200 8.50 -4.09 -45.92
CA GLN A 200 9.30 -5.08 -46.65
C GLN A 200 10.80 -4.95 -46.33
N VAL A 201 11.31 -3.72 -46.21
CA VAL A 201 12.69 -3.47 -45.78
C VAL A 201 12.92 -4.01 -44.37
N MET A 202 12.00 -3.72 -43.43
CA MET A 202 12.10 -4.25 -42.06
C MET A 202 12.10 -5.78 -42.02
N LEU A 203 11.18 -6.44 -42.75
CA LEU A 203 11.13 -7.90 -42.86
C LEU A 203 12.43 -8.49 -43.42
N THR A 204 13.01 -7.84 -44.44
CA THR A 204 14.27 -8.27 -45.06
C THR A 204 15.46 -8.10 -44.12
N MET A 205 15.51 -6.98 -43.37
CA MET A 205 16.55 -6.75 -42.36
C MET A 205 16.48 -7.82 -41.25
N MET A 206 15.29 -8.14 -40.77
CA MET A 206 15.09 -9.14 -39.73
C MET A 206 15.38 -10.57 -40.21
N ALA A 207 15.12 -10.89 -41.48
CA ALA A 207 15.41 -12.21 -42.05
C ALA A 207 16.93 -12.51 -42.18
N LYS A 208 17.78 -11.47 -42.19
CA LYS A 208 19.25 -11.62 -42.21
C LYS A 208 19.83 -11.94 -40.84
N ASP A 209 19.06 -11.73 -39.76
CA ASP A 209 19.50 -12.03 -38.41
C ASP A 209 19.28 -13.50 -38.07
N LYS A 210 20.35 -14.30 -38.06
CA LYS A 210 20.30 -15.76 -37.85
C LYS A 210 20.01 -16.16 -36.39
N ASN A 211 19.99 -15.22 -35.45
CA ASN A 211 19.74 -15.47 -34.02
C ASN A 211 18.32 -15.06 -33.61
N LEU A 212 17.30 -15.66 -34.22
CA LEU A 212 15.89 -15.54 -33.83
C LEU A 212 15.61 -16.31 -32.52
N LYS A 213 16.27 -15.93 -31.42
CA LYS A 213 15.93 -16.43 -30.09
C LYS A 213 14.81 -15.59 -29.50
N ASN A 214 13.78 -16.26 -28.98
CA ASN A 214 12.75 -15.62 -28.16
C ASN A 214 13.34 -15.39 -26.77
N GLU A 215 13.98 -14.24 -26.55
CA GLU A 215 14.15 -13.74 -25.20
C GLU A 215 12.94 -12.90 -24.87
N SER A 216 11.95 -13.48 -24.19
CA SER A 216 10.94 -12.68 -23.53
C SER A 216 11.66 -11.88 -22.45
N THR A 217 11.97 -10.63 -22.72
CA THR A 217 12.14 -9.64 -21.67
C THR A 217 10.75 -9.49 -21.05
N GLN A 218 10.39 -10.39 -20.13
CA GLN A 218 9.36 -10.04 -19.17
C GLN A 218 9.87 -8.76 -18.55
N ALA A 219 9.25 -7.62 -18.90
CA ALA A 219 9.49 -6.33 -18.26
C ALA A 219 9.68 -6.63 -16.78
N GLU A 220 10.86 -6.32 -16.24
CA GLU A 220 11.30 -6.76 -14.92
C GLU A 220 10.27 -6.30 -13.87
N ARG A 221 9.24 -7.12 -13.65
CA ARG A 221 8.35 -6.95 -12.51
C ARG A 221 9.26 -7.14 -11.33
N ARG A 222 9.51 -6.05 -10.59
CA ARG A 222 10.31 -6.06 -9.36
C ARG A 222 9.88 -7.26 -8.53
N LYS A 223 10.73 -8.28 -8.50
CA LYS A 223 10.46 -9.51 -7.75
C LYS A 223 10.47 -9.13 -6.28
N VAL A 224 9.48 -9.62 -5.55
CA VAL A 224 9.45 -9.50 -4.08
C VAL A 224 10.77 -10.07 -3.56
N PRO A 225 11.53 -9.33 -2.73
CA PRO A 225 12.76 -9.82 -2.14
C PRO A 225 12.55 -11.15 -1.41
N ARG A 226 13.54 -12.05 -1.52
CA ARG A 226 13.50 -13.33 -0.81
C ARG A 226 13.77 -13.11 0.67
N LEU A 227 13.05 -13.85 1.52
CA LEU A 227 13.32 -13.89 2.96
C LEU A 227 14.75 -14.38 3.22
N TYR A 228 15.32 -13.90 4.32
CA TYR A 228 16.56 -14.47 4.85
C TYR A 228 16.31 -15.89 5.36
N GLY A 229 17.23 -16.81 5.09
CA GLY A 229 17.04 -18.22 5.45
C GLY A 229 15.85 -18.84 4.71
N LYS A 230 15.05 -19.61 5.43
CA LYS A 230 13.82 -20.24 4.91
C LYS A 230 12.58 -19.51 5.44
N GLN A 231 11.41 -19.89 4.94
CA GLN A 231 10.14 -19.49 5.55
C GLN A 231 9.98 -20.17 6.91
N ASN A 232 9.47 -19.44 7.89
CA ASN A 232 9.08 -20.02 9.16
C ASN A 232 7.84 -20.93 8.97
N ASP A 233 7.88 -22.14 9.52
CA ASP A 233 6.81 -23.14 9.35
C ASP A 233 5.47 -22.68 9.94
N ALA A 234 5.49 -22.05 11.11
CA ALA A 234 4.31 -21.52 11.77
C ALA A 234 3.89 -20.16 11.19
N TYR A 235 4.83 -19.36 10.68
CA TYR A 235 4.59 -18.00 10.17
C TYR A 235 5.21 -17.82 8.78
N PRO A 236 4.57 -18.27 7.69
CA PRO A 236 5.20 -18.30 6.35
C PRO A 236 5.64 -16.95 5.77
N ALA A 237 5.13 -15.84 6.31
CA ALA A 237 5.50 -14.48 5.90
C ALA A 237 6.81 -13.98 6.52
N ILE A 238 7.36 -14.68 7.52
CA ILE A 238 8.63 -14.30 8.18
C ILE A 238 9.73 -15.34 7.93
N SER A 239 10.97 -14.87 8.08
CA SER A 239 12.17 -15.70 8.08
C SER A 239 12.14 -16.71 9.25
N ASP A 240 12.72 -17.89 9.03
CA ASP A 240 13.02 -18.88 10.08
C ASP A 240 13.98 -18.36 11.16
N ALA A 241 14.66 -17.23 10.92
CA ALA A 241 15.45 -16.50 11.90
C ALA A 241 14.61 -15.71 12.93
N VAL A 242 13.28 -15.67 12.76
CA VAL A 242 12.35 -14.94 13.63
C VAL A 242 11.40 -15.91 14.31
N SER A 243 11.21 -15.73 15.61
CA SER A 243 10.21 -16.44 16.41
C SER A 243 9.20 -15.46 16.98
N ILE A 244 7.93 -15.88 17.08
CA ILE A 244 6.89 -15.12 17.77
C ILE A 244 6.68 -15.78 19.13
N GLU A 245 6.96 -15.03 20.18
CA GLU A 245 6.86 -15.47 21.57
C GLU A 245 5.74 -14.72 22.29
N TYR A 246 5.43 -15.12 23.52
CA TYR A 246 4.42 -14.48 24.36
C TYR A 246 4.91 -14.32 25.80
N ASN A 247 4.69 -13.14 26.37
CA ASN A 247 4.77 -12.91 27.81
C ASN A 247 3.62 -11.97 28.25
N GLU A 248 3.32 -11.90 29.55
CA GLU A 248 2.19 -11.10 30.05
C GLU A 248 2.38 -9.59 29.87
N GLN A 249 3.63 -9.11 29.84
CA GLN A 249 3.97 -7.68 29.82
C GLN A 249 3.86 -7.08 28.41
N GLU A 250 4.33 -7.81 27.41
CA GLU A 250 4.43 -7.37 26.01
C GLU A 250 3.41 -8.05 25.10
N GLY A 251 2.69 -9.05 25.63
CA GLY A 251 1.85 -9.92 24.83
C GLY A 251 2.68 -10.72 23.83
N ARG A 252 2.13 -10.87 22.62
CA ARG A 252 2.87 -11.50 21.50
C ARG A 252 3.93 -10.54 20.99
N HIS A 253 5.15 -11.03 20.81
CA HIS A 253 6.27 -10.21 20.34
C HIS A 253 7.22 -11.04 19.46
N ALA A 254 7.90 -10.38 18.54
CA ALA A 254 8.88 -11.01 17.66
C ALA A 254 10.28 -10.95 18.28
N VAL A 255 11.03 -12.04 18.20
CA VAL A 255 12.43 -12.13 18.63
C VAL A 255 13.29 -12.78 17.56
N ALA A 256 14.56 -12.40 17.50
CA ALA A 256 15.54 -13.11 16.67
C ALA A 256 15.95 -14.40 17.39
N ASN A 257 15.74 -15.57 16.79
CA ASN A 257 16.16 -16.84 17.41
C ASN A 257 17.63 -17.21 17.12
N GLN A 258 18.29 -16.43 16.26
CA GLN A 258 19.70 -16.53 15.92
C GLN A 258 20.27 -15.13 15.61
N ASN A 259 21.59 -15.03 15.47
CA ASN A 259 22.20 -13.78 15.03
C ASN A 259 21.83 -13.46 13.58
N VAL A 260 21.41 -12.23 13.30
CA VAL A 260 21.03 -11.79 11.95
C VAL A 260 21.88 -10.59 11.53
N PRO A 261 22.64 -10.69 10.42
CA PRO A 261 23.40 -9.57 9.89
C PRO A 261 22.48 -8.42 9.44
N VAL A 262 22.95 -7.18 9.45
CA VAL A 262 22.21 -6.02 8.91
C VAL A 262 21.74 -6.24 7.46
N GLY A 263 20.55 -5.70 7.13
CA GLY A 263 20.05 -5.64 5.76
C GLY A 263 19.35 -6.88 5.23
N LYS A 264 19.01 -7.83 6.10
CA LYS A 264 18.28 -9.05 5.76
C LYS A 264 16.78 -8.84 5.77
N VAL A 265 16.08 -9.45 4.80
CA VAL A 265 14.62 -9.43 4.71
C VAL A 265 14.08 -10.38 5.79
N LEU A 266 13.41 -9.83 6.80
CA LEU A 266 12.84 -10.60 7.90
C LEU A 266 11.38 -10.95 7.68
N LEU A 267 10.64 -10.09 6.98
CA LEU A 267 9.21 -10.28 6.70
C LEU A 267 8.90 -9.78 5.29
N ALA A 268 8.10 -10.57 4.57
CA ALA A 268 7.50 -10.19 3.30
C ALA A 268 6.05 -10.67 3.28
N GLU A 269 5.10 -9.74 3.34
CA GLU A 269 3.68 -10.06 3.49
C GLU A 269 2.83 -9.23 2.52
N ARG A 270 1.93 -9.90 1.79
CA ARG A 270 0.90 -9.20 1.02
C ARG A 270 -0.24 -8.82 1.96
N ALA A 271 -0.75 -7.59 1.83
CA ALA A 271 -1.86 -7.12 2.64
C ALA A 271 -3.08 -8.06 2.54
N TYR A 272 -3.73 -8.31 3.67
CA TYR A 272 -5.00 -9.03 3.70
C TYR A 272 -6.12 -8.19 3.07
N ALA A 273 -6.13 -6.89 3.37
CA ALA A 273 -7.01 -5.90 2.75
C ALA A 273 -6.30 -4.55 2.66
N SER A 274 -6.61 -3.79 1.60
CA SER A 274 -6.03 -2.48 1.32
C SER A 274 -7.09 -1.53 0.77
N VAL A 275 -6.99 -0.24 1.10
CA VAL A 275 -7.81 0.82 0.52
C VAL A 275 -6.91 1.98 0.10
N LEU A 276 -7.00 2.36 -1.17
CA LEU A 276 -6.31 3.51 -1.73
C LEU A 276 -7.10 4.78 -1.40
N LEU A 277 -6.41 5.86 -1.08
CA LEU A 277 -7.03 7.17 -0.90
C LEU A 277 -7.57 7.70 -2.23
N ARG A 278 -8.69 8.43 -2.19
CA ARG A 278 -9.48 8.87 -3.35
C ARG A 278 -8.64 9.68 -4.33
N GLU A 279 -7.83 10.60 -3.80
CA GLU A 279 -6.96 11.49 -4.56
C GLU A 279 -5.88 10.76 -5.38
N PHE A 280 -5.60 9.49 -5.06
CA PHE A 280 -4.66 8.66 -5.81
C PHE A 280 -5.35 7.66 -6.76
N CYS A 281 -6.68 7.57 -6.77
CA CYS A 281 -7.41 6.56 -7.56
C CYS A 281 -7.20 6.64 -9.08
N HIS A 282 -6.71 7.76 -9.61
CA HIS A 282 -6.36 7.94 -11.02
C HIS A 282 -4.84 7.91 -11.30
N SER A 283 -4.00 8.12 -10.28
CA SER A 283 -2.54 8.07 -10.40
C SER A 283 -1.96 6.71 -10.05
N ASN A 284 -2.66 5.91 -9.24
CA ASN A 284 -2.21 4.64 -8.70
C ASN A 284 -3.27 3.56 -8.92
N CYS A 285 -2.81 2.32 -9.08
CA CYS A 285 -3.69 1.18 -9.22
C CYS A 285 -4.53 1.00 -7.96
N THR A 286 -5.85 1.01 -8.11
CA THR A 286 -6.77 0.85 -6.97
C THR A 286 -6.59 -0.50 -6.24
N HIS A 287 -6.10 -1.52 -6.95
CA HIS A 287 -5.88 -2.87 -6.37
C HIS A 287 -4.49 -3.06 -5.74
N CYS A 288 -3.43 -2.57 -6.40
CA CYS A 288 -2.06 -2.86 -5.98
C CYS A 288 -1.24 -1.63 -5.62
N PHE A 289 -1.78 -0.42 -5.74
CA PHE A 289 -1.19 0.88 -5.40
C PHE A 289 0.04 1.30 -6.22
N ILE A 290 0.50 0.46 -7.15
CA ILE A 290 1.57 0.83 -8.08
C ILE A 290 1.10 2.00 -8.96
N LYS A 291 1.97 2.99 -9.16
CA LYS A 291 1.73 4.11 -10.08
C LYS A 291 1.29 3.62 -11.45
N ILE A 292 0.31 4.29 -12.01
CA ILE A 292 -0.20 4.03 -13.34
C ILE A 292 0.43 5.00 -14.33
N VAL A 293 0.87 4.48 -15.46
CA VAL A 293 1.26 5.26 -16.64
C VAL A 293 0.12 5.27 -17.68
N ALA A 294 -0.51 4.13 -17.91
CA ALA A 294 -1.65 3.96 -18.82
C ALA A 294 -2.83 3.30 -18.09
N PRO A 295 -3.82 4.06 -17.58
CA PRO A 295 -4.90 3.50 -16.76
C PRO A 295 -5.82 2.61 -17.57
N LEU A 296 -6.21 1.48 -16.98
CA LEU A 296 -7.39 0.73 -17.38
C LEU A 296 -8.58 1.13 -16.49
N PRO A 297 -9.72 1.50 -17.07
CA PRO A 297 -10.90 1.93 -16.33
C PRO A 297 -11.74 0.75 -15.83
N CYS A 298 -12.51 0.97 -14.77
CA CYS A 298 -13.69 0.15 -14.53
C CYS A 298 -14.69 0.32 -15.70
N PRO A 299 -15.37 -0.74 -16.17
CA PRO A 299 -16.41 -0.61 -17.20
C PRO A 299 -17.60 0.27 -16.78
N ASN A 300 -17.94 0.26 -15.49
CA ASN A 300 -19.14 0.90 -14.95
C ASN A 300 -18.90 2.29 -14.35
N CYS A 301 -17.67 2.61 -13.95
CA CYS A 301 -17.35 3.91 -13.37
C CYS A 301 -16.02 4.47 -13.85
N ASN A 302 -15.85 5.80 -13.75
CA ASN A 302 -14.60 6.51 -13.99
C ASN A 302 -13.81 6.81 -12.69
N ARG A 303 -14.25 6.28 -11.52
CA ARG A 303 -13.72 6.67 -10.20
C ARG A 303 -12.44 5.95 -9.81
N VAL A 304 -12.16 4.80 -10.42
CA VAL A 304 -11.01 3.95 -10.12
C VAL A 304 -10.25 3.61 -11.38
N ALA A 305 -8.94 3.44 -11.25
CA ALA A 305 -8.06 3.00 -12.33
C ALA A 305 -7.19 1.82 -11.91
N PHE A 306 -6.80 1.01 -12.89
CA PHE A 306 -5.97 -0.18 -12.70
C PHE A 306 -4.73 -0.13 -13.60
N CYS A 307 -3.62 -0.72 -13.13
CA CYS A 307 -2.38 -0.81 -13.91
C CYS A 307 -2.40 -1.89 -15.00
N GLY A 308 -3.41 -2.79 -15.01
CA GLY A 308 -3.49 -3.88 -15.96
C GLY A 308 -4.66 -4.83 -15.69
N ASP A 309 -4.92 -5.70 -16.67
CA ASP A 309 -6.10 -6.58 -16.71
C ASP A 309 -6.27 -7.45 -15.46
N LEU A 310 -5.16 -7.96 -14.91
CA LEU A 310 -5.19 -8.81 -13.73
C LEU A 310 -5.76 -8.07 -12.53
N CYS A 311 -5.27 -6.85 -12.25
CA CYS A 311 -5.74 -6.04 -11.14
C CYS A 311 -7.21 -5.65 -11.31
N MET A 312 -7.59 -5.21 -12.52
CA MET A 312 -8.96 -4.87 -12.85
C MET A 312 -9.91 -6.06 -12.66
N LYS A 313 -9.56 -7.24 -13.20
CA LYS A 313 -10.37 -8.46 -13.08
C LYS A 313 -10.50 -8.94 -11.64
N ILE A 314 -9.44 -8.88 -10.83
CA ILE A 314 -9.51 -9.26 -9.41
C ILE A 314 -10.47 -8.31 -8.68
N ALA A 315 -10.31 -7.00 -8.87
CA ALA A 315 -11.17 -6.00 -8.22
C ALA A 315 -12.64 -6.20 -8.61
N LEU A 316 -12.94 -6.29 -9.91
CA LEU A 316 -14.29 -6.46 -10.45
C LEU A 316 -14.96 -7.77 -10.05
N LYS A 317 -14.20 -8.84 -9.78
CA LYS A 317 -14.73 -10.13 -9.32
C LYS A 317 -14.86 -10.24 -7.80
N SER A 318 -14.36 -9.26 -7.05
CA SER A 318 -14.36 -9.28 -5.58
C SER A 318 -14.97 -7.99 -5.04
N TYR A 319 -14.19 -7.17 -4.35
CA TYR A 319 -14.66 -6.01 -3.62
C TYR A 319 -15.36 -4.96 -4.48
N HIS A 320 -14.88 -4.73 -5.71
CA HIS A 320 -15.36 -3.61 -6.51
C HIS A 320 -16.73 -3.91 -7.13
N ALA A 321 -17.09 -5.20 -7.26
CA ALA A 321 -18.42 -5.62 -7.66
C ALA A 321 -19.51 -5.02 -6.76
N ILE A 322 -19.23 -4.97 -5.45
CA ILE A 322 -20.13 -4.43 -4.43
C ILE A 322 -19.92 -2.91 -4.32
N GLU A 323 -18.67 -2.48 -4.24
CA GLU A 323 -18.37 -1.10 -3.85
C GLU A 323 -18.54 -0.06 -4.97
N CYS A 324 -18.49 -0.45 -6.25
CA CYS A 324 -18.45 0.47 -7.38
C CYS A 324 -19.55 1.54 -7.33
N GLN A 325 -20.79 1.14 -7.01
CA GLN A 325 -21.94 2.04 -6.94
C GLN A 325 -21.99 2.82 -5.61
N LEU A 326 -21.36 2.29 -4.57
CA LEU A 326 -21.30 2.90 -3.24
C LEU A 326 -20.20 3.95 -3.10
N LEU A 327 -19.23 4.02 -4.02
CA LEU A 327 -18.08 4.94 -3.91
C LEU A 327 -18.47 6.39 -3.60
N PRO A 328 -19.48 7.01 -4.26
CA PRO A 328 -19.93 8.37 -3.90
C PRO A 328 -20.36 8.46 -2.44
N THR A 329 -21.23 7.55 -1.99
CA THR A 329 -21.73 7.50 -0.62
C THR A 329 -20.59 7.29 0.39
N LEU A 330 -19.61 6.45 0.06
CA LEU A 330 -18.44 6.20 0.91
C LEU A 330 -17.52 7.42 0.99
N TYR A 331 -17.35 8.17 -0.09
CA TYR A 331 -16.56 9.40 -0.11
C TYR A 331 -17.23 10.53 0.67
N GLU A 332 -18.55 10.72 0.49
CA GLU A 332 -19.34 11.71 1.23
C GLU A 332 -19.44 11.40 2.73
N ALA A 333 -19.39 10.12 3.11
CA ALA A 333 -19.38 9.73 4.52
C ALA A 333 -18.14 10.21 5.28
N THR A 334 -17.05 10.55 4.57
CA THR A 334 -15.76 11.01 5.12
C THR A 334 -15.23 10.12 6.25
N LEU A 335 -15.43 8.81 6.12
CA LEU A 335 -14.97 7.83 7.09
C LEU A 335 -13.44 7.68 7.01
N SER A 336 -12.81 7.35 8.15
CA SER A 336 -11.37 7.11 8.18
C SER A 336 -10.98 5.93 7.28
N ILE A 337 -9.71 5.90 6.87
CA ILE A 337 -9.16 4.80 6.07
C ILE A 337 -9.35 3.44 6.76
N THR A 338 -9.29 3.39 8.09
CA THR A 338 -9.53 2.17 8.89
C THR A 338 -10.97 1.69 8.78
N CYS A 339 -11.96 2.59 8.77
CA CYS A 339 -13.35 2.21 8.53
C CYS A 339 -13.54 1.63 7.12
N LEU A 340 -12.94 2.26 6.09
CA LEU A 340 -13.01 1.75 4.73
C LEU A 340 -12.37 0.36 4.58
N ILE A 341 -11.28 0.09 5.30
CA ILE A 341 -10.66 -1.25 5.34
C ILE A 341 -11.59 -2.26 6.00
N ALA A 342 -12.34 -1.88 7.05
CA ALA A 342 -13.31 -2.76 7.69
C ALA A 342 -14.38 -3.25 6.69
N PHE A 343 -14.84 -2.35 5.83
CA PHE A 343 -15.77 -2.68 4.76
C PHE A 343 -15.11 -3.57 3.71
N ARG A 344 -13.91 -3.21 3.24
CA ARG A 344 -13.10 -3.99 2.28
C ARG A 344 -12.90 -5.44 2.72
N ILE A 345 -12.64 -5.68 4.01
CA ILE A 345 -12.44 -7.02 4.58
C ILE A 345 -13.66 -7.91 4.30
N ILE A 346 -14.87 -7.36 4.39
CA ILE A 346 -16.13 -8.07 4.11
C ILE A 346 -16.36 -8.16 2.60
N THR A 347 -16.34 -7.04 1.87
CA THR A 347 -16.72 -6.99 0.44
C THR A 347 -15.80 -7.80 -0.47
N GLN A 348 -14.56 -8.05 -0.08
CA GLN A 348 -13.63 -8.87 -0.88
C GLN A 348 -13.90 -10.38 -0.82
N ARG A 349 -14.89 -10.83 -0.02
CA ARG A 349 -15.28 -12.24 0.12
C ARG A 349 -16.81 -12.39 0.01
N PRO A 350 -17.33 -13.51 -0.50
CA PRO A 350 -18.77 -13.76 -0.53
C PRO A 350 -19.32 -14.09 0.86
N LEU A 351 -20.62 -13.89 1.08
CA LEU A 351 -21.32 -14.20 2.34
C LEU A 351 -20.99 -15.61 2.86
N LYS A 352 -21.07 -16.61 1.98
CA LYS A 352 -20.79 -18.02 2.28
C LYS A 352 -19.42 -18.24 2.93
N TYR A 353 -18.39 -17.50 2.52
CA TYR A 353 -17.05 -17.62 3.11
C TYR A 353 -17.06 -17.31 4.61
N PHE A 354 -17.82 -16.31 5.05
CA PHE A 354 -17.91 -15.96 6.46
C PHE A 354 -18.79 -16.94 7.24
N MET A 355 -19.90 -17.39 6.65
CA MET A 355 -20.76 -18.40 7.28
C MET A 355 -19.99 -19.70 7.57
N ASP A 356 -19.20 -20.17 6.59
CA ASP A 356 -18.35 -21.36 6.73
C ASP A 356 -17.26 -21.18 7.81
N LEU A 357 -16.90 -19.94 8.15
CA LEU A 357 -15.92 -19.62 9.19
C LEU A 357 -16.51 -19.45 10.58
N GLN A 358 -17.82 -19.19 10.72
CA GLN A 358 -18.47 -18.90 11.98
C GLN A 358 -18.14 -19.90 13.10
N PRO A 359 -18.16 -21.23 12.89
CA PRO A 359 -17.82 -22.19 13.94
C PRO A 359 -16.36 -22.06 14.43
N LYS A 360 -15.43 -21.69 13.54
CA LYS A 360 -14.01 -21.55 13.86
C LYS A 360 -13.73 -20.28 14.67
N LEU A 361 -14.50 -19.22 14.44
CA LEU A 361 -14.38 -17.96 15.18
C LEU A 361 -14.87 -18.08 16.62
N ASN A 362 -15.85 -18.97 16.88
CA ASN A 362 -16.34 -19.24 18.23
C ASN A 362 -15.35 -20.05 19.09
N LEU A 363 -14.34 -20.68 18.48
CA LEU A 363 -13.34 -21.53 19.14
C LEU A 363 -12.01 -20.82 19.40
N THR A 364 -11.93 -19.50 19.21
CA THR A 364 -10.70 -18.71 19.29
C THR A 364 -10.22 -18.50 20.73
N GLN A 365 -9.73 -19.58 21.34
CA GLN A 365 -8.79 -19.58 22.46
C GLN A 365 -7.63 -20.56 22.24
N ARG A 366 -7.61 -21.30 21.12
CA ARG A 366 -6.51 -22.23 20.79
C ARG A 366 -5.57 -21.62 19.75
N PRO A 367 -4.23 -21.72 19.93
CA PRO A 367 -3.27 -21.25 18.94
C PRO A 367 -3.48 -21.99 17.63
N VAL A 368 -3.66 -21.23 16.54
CA VAL A 368 -3.74 -21.78 15.18
C VAL A 368 -2.40 -22.44 14.87
N LYS A 369 -2.40 -23.68 14.37
CA LYS A 369 -1.15 -24.41 14.01
C LYS A 369 -0.26 -23.64 13.03
N LYS A 370 -0.86 -22.78 12.20
CA LYS A 370 -0.16 -22.00 11.17
C LYS A 370 -0.81 -20.63 10.95
N HIS A 371 -0.01 -19.58 11.06
CA HIS A 371 -0.41 -18.19 10.90
C HIS A 371 -0.33 -17.75 9.43
N GLU A 372 -1.26 -18.24 8.62
CA GLU A 372 -1.41 -17.84 7.22
C GLU A 372 -1.84 -16.36 7.07
N PRO A 373 -1.11 -15.53 6.30
CA PRO A 373 -1.43 -14.11 6.08
C PRO A 373 -2.82 -13.84 5.50
N ASN A 374 -3.34 -14.76 4.69
CA ASN A 374 -4.63 -14.64 4.02
C ASN A 374 -5.80 -15.22 4.83
N SER A 375 -5.57 -15.63 6.08
CA SER A 375 -6.58 -16.22 6.96
C SER A 375 -7.33 -15.15 7.75
N TYR A 376 -8.66 -15.12 7.61
CA TYR A 376 -9.49 -14.22 8.41
C TYR A 376 -9.41 -14.54 9.91
N VAL A 377 -9.21 -15.80 10.29
CA VAL A 377 -9.10 -16.19 11.71
C VAL A 377 -7.90 -15.52 12.38
N ASN A 378 -6.77 -15.42 11.66
CA ASN A 378 -5.57 -14.76 12.17
C ASN A 378 -5.79 -13.25 12.34
N LEU A 379 -6.46 -12.63 11.37
CA LEU A 379 -6.90 -11.24 11.46
C LEU A 379 -7.86 -11.02 12.65
N TYR A 380 -8.85 -11.90 12.81
CA TYR A 380 -9.86 -11.84 13.87
C TYR A 380 -9.24 -11.91 15.28
N ASN A 381 -8.11 -12.63 15.42
CA ASN A 381 -7.38 -12.79 16.67
C ASN A 381 -6.38 -11.66 16.98
N LEU A 382 -6.37 -10.58 16.20
CA LEU A 382 -5.59 -9.39 16.52
C LEU A 382 -6.20 -8.61 17.69
N VAL A 383 -5.37 -7.80 18.35
CA VAL A 383 -5.77 -7.08 19.57
C VAL A 383 -6.82 -6.02 19.25
N THR A 384 -7.89 -5.98 20.05
CA THR A 384 -8.99 -5.00 19.94
C THR A 384 -9.04 -4.00 21.09
N HIS A 385 -8.30 -4.28 22.18
CA HIS A 385 -8.45 -3.63 23.49
C HIS A 385 -9.91 -3.44 23.94
N ARG A 386 -10.80 -4.38 23.59
CA ARG A 386 -12.24 -4.26 23.84
C ARG A 386 -12.60 -3.86 25.28
N LYS A 387 -11.93 -4.46 26.28
CA LYS A 387 -12.19 -4.20 27.71
C LYS A 387 -11.86 -2.76 28.15
N MET A 388 -11.02 -2.05 27.41
CA MET A 388 -10.60 -0.68 27.73
C MET A 388 -11.43 0.38 26.99
N ARG A 389 -12.34 -0.03 26.11
CA ARG A 389 -13.15 0.87 25.29
C ARG A 389 -14.34 1.41 26.07
N SER A 390 -14.64 2.69 25.88
CA SER A 390 -15.86 3.30 26.40
C SER A 390 -17.08 2.81 25.61
N ALA A 391 -18.26 2.84 26.24
CA ALA A 391 -19.52 2.53 25.57
C ALA A 391 -19.77 3.47 24.37
N GLN A 392 -19.33 4.73 24.45
CA GLN A 392 -19.44 5.70 23.36
C GLN A 392 -18.63 5.30 22.12
N ASP A 393 -17.39 4.83 22.32
CA ASP A 393 -16.56 4.33 21.20
C ASP A 393 -17.18 3.08 20.55
N ILE A 394 -17.70 2.16 21.36
CA ILE A 394 -18.38 0.96 20.86
C ILE A 394 -19.66 1.33 20.09
N LEU A 395 -20.47 2.26 20.61
CA LEU A 395 -21.68 2.75 19.93
C LEU A 395 -21.34 3.39 18.58
N HIS A 396 -20.30 4.22 18.51
CA HIS A 396 -19.84 4.82 17.26
C HIS A 396 -19.48 3.77 16.23
N ARG A 397 -18.70 2.76 16.61
CA ARG A 397 -18.32 1.67 15.70
C ARG A 397 -19.50 0.80 15.31
N ALA A 398 -20.43 0.54 16.22
CA ALA A 398 -21.65 -0.20 15.92
C ALA A 398 -22.52 0.56 14.90
N HIS A 399 -22.62 1.90 15.01
CA HIS A 399 -23.29 2.73 14.01
C HIS A 399 -22.57 2.65 12.64
N VAL A 400 -21.24 2.73 12.59
CA VAL A 400 -20.50 2.54 11.32
C VAL A 400 -20.77 1.14 10.73
N ALA A 401 -20.78 0.10 11.55
CA ALA A 401 -21.08 -1.26 11.13
C ALA A 401 -22.51 -1.39 10.57
N VAL A 402 -23.49 -0.76 11.22
CA VAL A 402 -24.87 -0.71 10.73
C VAL A 402 -25.00 0.08 9.43
N PHE A 403 -24.28 1.19 9.27
CA PHE A 403 -24.21 1.90 7.99
C PHE A 403 -23.68 0.99 6.88
N TYR A 404 -22.63 0.22 7.15
CA TYR A 404 -22.13 -0.75 6.18
C TYR A 404 -23.09 -1.92 5.93
N LEU A 405 -23.86 -2.37 6.93
CA LEU A 405 -24.93 -3.34 6.70
C LEU A 405 -25.96 -2.80 5.68
N HIS A 406 -26.45 -1.56 5.85
CA HIS A 406 -27.35 -0.95 4.87
C HIS A 406 -26.74 -0.90 3.48
N CYS A 407 -25.46 -0.55 3.36
CA CYS A 407 -24.74 -0.60 2.08
C CYS A 407 -24.70 -2.02 1.49
N LEU A 408 -24.45 -3.05 2.29
CA LEU A 408 -24.44 -4.45 1.83
C LEU A 408 -25.83 -4.92 1.40
N LYS A 409 -26.89 -4.54 2.12
CA LYS A 409 -28.29 -4.83 1.77
C LYS A 409 -28.64 -4.20 0.41
N LYS A 410 -28.36 -2.90 0.25
CA LYS A 410 -28.58 -2.17 -1.01
C LYS A 410 -27.86 -2.80 -2.22
N MET A 411 -26.70 -3.41 -1.99
CA MET A 411 -25.91 -4.07 -3.05
C MET A 411 -26.20 -5.56 -3.21
N ASN A 412 -27.29 -6.07 -2.63
CA ASN A 412 -27.71 -7.48 -2.71
C ASN A 412 -26.62 -8.46 -2.25
N TYR A 413 -25.85 -8.10 -1.22
CA TYR A 413 -24.84 -9.00 -0.65
C TYR A 413 -25.48 -10.21 0.06
N PHE A 414 -26.68 -10.05 0.58
CA PHE A 414 -27.48 -11.12 1.18
C PHE A 414 -28.61 -11.53 0.22
N THR A 415 -29.01 -12.80 0.26
CA THR A 415 -29.94 -13.39 -0.73
C THR A 415 -31.42 -13.09 -0.48
N ASN A 416 -31.82 -12.64 0.73
CA ASN A 416 -33.22 -12.41 1.12
C ASN A 416 -33.36 -11.22 2.11
N CYS A 417 -32.99 -10.00 1.70
CA CYS A 417 -33.15 -8.82 2.55
C CYS A 417 -34.59 -8.28 2.53
N ASN A 418 -35.16 -8.06 3.71
CA ASN A 418 -36.28 -7.13 3.89
C ASN A 418 -35.75 -5.86 4.55
N ASP A 419 -35.79 -4.74 3.84
CA ASP A 419 -35.31 -3.44 4.34
C ASP A 419 -36.31 -2.78 5.30
N LYS A 420 -37.54 -3.31 5.40
CA LYS A 420 -38.62 -2.72 6.20
C LYS A 420 -38.77 -3.34 7.60
N THR A 421 -37.96 -4.34 7.95
CA THR A 421 -38.06 -4.99 9.27
C THR A 421 -37.09 -4.37 10.25
N ARG A 422 -37.55 -4.08 11.48
CA ARG A 422 -36.67 -3.62 12.57
C ARG A 422 -35.69 -4.68 13.05
N PHE A 423 -35.90 -5.94 12.69
CA PHE A 423 -35.07 -7.07 13.07
C PHE A 423 -34.20 -7.52 11.90
N LEU A 424 -32.93 -7.76 12.20
CA LEU A 424 -31.95 -8.34 11.28
C LEU A 424 -32.05 -9.87 11.34
N THR A 425 -31.76 -10.50 10.20
CA THR A 425 -31.56 -11.95 10.11
C THR A 425 -30.27 -12.38 10.83
N ASP A 426 -30.13 -13.67 11.11
CA ASP A 426 -28.92 -14.22 11.75
C ASP A 426 -27.64 -13.95 10.93
N ASP A 427 -27.74 -14.03 9.59
CA ASP A 427 -26.64 -13.75 8.67
C ASP A 427 -26.23 -12.27 8.73
N GLU A 428 -27.21 -11.36 8.71
CA GLU A 428 -26.96 -9.92 8.82
C GLU A 428 -26.39 -9.54 10.19
N LEU A 429 -26.92 -10.11 11.28
CA LEU A 429 -26.39 -9.91 12.64
C LEU A 429 -24.96 -10.40 12.75
N PHE A 430 -24.66 -11.56 12.17
CA PHE A 430 -23.31 -12.10 12.18
C PHE A 430 -22.35 -11.23 11.37
N ILE A 431 -22.68 -10.84 10.13
CA ILE A 431 -21.85 -9.91 9.36
C ILE A 431 -21.70 -8.56 10.06
N GLY A 432 -22.75 -8.05 10.69
CA GLY A 432 -22.71 -6.84 11.50
C GLY A 432 -21.73 -6.95 12.67
N SER A 433 -21.74 -8.08 13.38
CA SER A 433 -20.80 -8.34 14.46
C SER A 433 -19.35 -8.42 13.95
N LEU A 434 -19.11 -9.01 12.78
CA LEU A 434 -17.79 -9.03 12.15
C LEU A 434 -17.33 -7.63 11.74
N LEU A 435 -18.23 -6.79 11.21
CA LEU A 435 -17.93 -5.39 10.88
C LEU A 435 -17.52 -4.61 12.13
N LEU A 436 -18.29 -4.73 13.23
CA LEU A 436 -17.94 -4.12 14.51
C LEU A 436 -16.59 -4.62 15.02
N HIS A 437 -16.35 -5.93 15.02
CA HIS A 437 -15.08 -6.51 15.44
C HIS A 437 -13.91 -6.02 14.60
N ASN A 438 -14.05 -5.99 13.27
CA ASN A 438 -13.03 -5.47 12.36
C ASN A 438 -12.73 -4.00 12.63
N LEU A 439 -13.74 -3.17 12.89
CA LEU A 439 -13.54 -1.76 13.27
C LEU A 439 -12.74 -1.62 14.57
N LEU A 440 -12.90 -2.53 15.54
CA LEU A 440 -12.15 -2.52 16.79
C LEU A 440 -10.69 -2.95 16.59
N ILE A 441 -10.43 -3.93 15.71
CA ILE A 441 -9.10 -4.40 15.34
C ILE A 441 -8.29 -3.28 14.66
N LEU A 442 -8.88 -2.63 13.67
CA LEU A 442 -8.12 -1.82 12.71
C LEU A 442 -7.51 -0.55 13.32
N GLN A 443 -7.99 -0.06 14.46
CA GLN A 443 -7.38 1.08 15.14
C GLN A 443 -5.92 0.82 15.52
N PHE A 444 -5.59 -0.41 15.93
CA PHE A 444 -4.29 -0.74 16.52
C PHE A 444 -3.37 -1.49 15.56
N ASN A 445 -3.92 -2.10 14.52
CA ASN A 445 -3.20 -3.06 13.68
C ASN A 445 -3.02 -2.58 12.22
N THR A 446 -3.54 -1.40 11.85
CA THR A 446 -3.47 -0.89 10.47
C THR A 446 -2.16 -0.16 10.20
N PHE A 447 -1.61 -0.39 9.01
CA PHE A 447 -0.36 0.21 8.55
C PHE A 447 -0.62 1.19 7.40
N GLU A 448 0.11 2.30 7.44
CA GLU A 448 0.16 3.27 6.36
C GLU A 448 1.00 2.70 5.20
N VAL A 449 0.42 2.74 4.00
CA VAL A 449 1.12 2.50 2.73
C VAL A 449 1.48 3.84 2.13
N SER A 450 2.76 4.00 1.83
CA SER A 450 3.32 5.26 1.33
C SER A 450 4.08 5.05 0.02
N GLU A 451 4.22 6.12 -0.74
CA GLU A 451 5.11 6.19 -1.90
C GLU A 451 6.11 7.34 -1.75
N LEU A 452 7.27 7.18 -2.38
CA LEU A 452 8.29 8.21 -2.45
C LEU A 452 7.98 9.16 -3.61
N GLN A 453 7.81 10.45 -3.33
CA GLN A 453 7.60 11.49 -4.35
C GLN A 453 8.73 12.50 -4.31
N GLN A 454 9.06 13.09 -5.46
CA GLN A 454 10.01 14.20 -5.58
C GLN A 454 9.24 15.52 -5.56
N GLN A 455 9.53 16.37 -4.58
CA GLN A 455 8.94 17.70 -4.42
C GLN A 455 10.06 18.70 -4.07
N ASN A 456 10.19 19.78 -4.84
CA ASN A 456 11.23 20.81 -4.63
C ASN A 456 12.66 20.27 -4.50
N ASN A 457 13.05 19.29 -5.34
CA ASN A 457 14.34 18.56 -5.28
C ASN A 457 14.55 17.72 -3.99
N GLU A 458 13.55 17.60 -3.13
CA GLU A 458 13.57 16.72 -1.98
C GLU A 458 12.67 15.49 -2.21
N GLN A 459 13.07 14.37 -1.62
CA GLN A 459 12.25 13.16 -1.63
C GLN A 459 11.42 13.10 -0.35
N GLN A 460 10.11 13.02 -0.50
CA GLN A 460 9.17 12.93 0.61
C GLN A 460 8.35 11.64 0.53
N THR A 461 8.06 11.07 1.70
CA THR A 461 7.18 9.91 1.81
C THR A 461 5.75 10.39 1.93
N VAL A 462 4.90 10.05 0.96
CA VAL A 462 3.50 10.47 0.90
C VAL A 462 2.60 9.29 1.23
N PHE A 463 1.66 9.46 2.16
CA PHE A 463 0.66 8.47 2.50
C PHE A 463 -0.39 8.36 1.38
N ILE A 464 -0.54 7.16 0.80
CA ILE A 464 -1.42 6.93 -0.35
C ILE A 464 -2.59 5.98 -0.05
N GLY A 465 -2.55 5.26 1.06
CA GLY A 465 -3.59 4.30 1.42
C GLY A 465 -3.25 3.48 2.65
N GLY A 466 -4.24 2.81 3.23
CA GLY A 466 -4.06 1.97 4.41
C GLY A 466 -4.10 0.48 4.07
N SER A 467 -3.44 -0.35 4.87
CA SER A 467 -3.45 -1.80 4.72
C SER A 467 -3.34 -2.52 6.06
N ILE A 468 -3.86 -3.76 6.11
CA ILE A 468 -3.76 -4.63 7.27
C ILE A 468 -2.95 -5.89 6.92
N TYR A 469 -2.01 -6.21 7.80
CA TYR A 469 -1.00 -7.27 7.63
C TYR A 469 -0.98 -8.10 8.91
N PRO A 470 -1.69 -9.24 8.97
CA PRO A 470 -1.84 -10.00 10.21
C PRO A 470 -0.52 -10.40 10.86
N THR A 471 0.51 -10.70 10.07
CA THR A 471 1.81 -11.14 10.61
C THR A 471 2.66 -9.95 11.03
N LEU A 472 2.71 -8.88 10.23
CA LEU A 472 3.42 -7.65 10.61
C LEU A 472 2.86 -7.02 11.90
N ALA A 473 1.55 -7.11 12.13
CA ALA A 473 0.90 -6.61 13.35
C ALA A 473 1.39 -7.27 14.65
N LEU A 474 2.19 -8.34 14.57
CA LEU A 474 2.80 -9.02 15.71
C LEU A 474 4.13 -8.40 16.16
N LEU A 475 4.69 -7.45 15.39
CA LEU A 475 5.93 -6.76 15.77
C LEU A 475 5.61 -5.59 16.68
N ASN A 476 6.09 -5.65 17.92
CA ASN A 476 5.90 -4.59 18.92
C ASN A 476 6.72 -3.32 18.63
N HIS A 477 6.39 -2.26 19.35
CA HIS A 477 6.99 -0.95 19.19
C HIS A 477 8.36 -0.79 19.89
N SER A 478 9.26 -0.04 19.26
CA SER A 478 10.39 0.66 19.91
C SER A 478 10.54 2.08 19.38
N CYS A 479 10.93 3.02 20.25
CA CYS A 479 11.31 4.38 19.84
C CYS A 479 12.66 4.44 19.10
N ASP A 480 13.46 3.37 19.17
CA ASP A 480 14.64 3.07 18.33
C ASP A 480 14.41 1.70 17.67
N PRO A 481 13.65 1.64 16.55
CA PRO A 481 13.31 0.38 15.92
C PRO A 481 14.55 -0.29 15.32
N CYS A 482 14.56 -1.62 15.36
CA CYS A 482 15.63 -2.40 14.74
C CYS A 482 15.33 -2.76 13.26
N VAL A 483 14.13 -2.43 12.78
CA VAL A 483 13.69 -2.67 11.41
C VAL A 483 13.22 -1.40 10.71
N VAL A 484 13.20 -1.45 9.38
CA VAL A 484 12.49 -0.51 8.51
C VAL A 484 11.61 -1.30 7.56
N ARG A 485 10.47 -0.71 7.22
CA ARG A 485 9.55 -1.26 6.22
C ARG A 485 9.40 -0.34 5.02
N TYR A 486 9.16 -0.94 3.85
CA TYR A 486 8.68 -0.25 2.65
C TYR A 486 7.69 -1.15 1.92
N HIS A 487 7.02 -0.60 0.90
CA HIS A 487 6.00 -1.33 0.15
C HIS A 487 6.38 -1.50 -1.30
N GLN A 488 6.15 -2.70 -1.84
CA GLN A 488 6.09 -2.95 -3.28
C GLN A 488 4.64 -3.27 -3.64
N GLY A 489 3.97 -2.27 -4.22
CA GLY A 489 2.51 -2.25 -4.28
C GLY A 489 1.89 -2.29 -2.89
N THR A 490 1.08 -3.32 -2.61
CA THR A 490 0.49 -3.61 -1.29
C THR A 490 1.21 -4.76 -0.56
N THR A 491 2.43 -5.11 -0.98
CA THR A 491 3.28 -6.06 -0.26
C THR A 491 4.25 -5.29 0.61
N VAL A 492 4.22 -5.53 1.93
CA VAL A 492 5.17 -4.94 2.87
C VAL A 492 6.43 -5.79 2.95
N ILE A 493 7.58 -5.13 2.91
CA ILE A 493 8.91 -5.73 3.06
C ILE A 493 9.55 -5.11 4.29
N VAL A 494 10.03 -5.94 5.22
CA VAL A 494 10.70 -5.51 6.45
C VAL A 494 12.13 -5.99 6.46
N HIS A 495 13.07 -5.06 6.64
CA HIS A 495 14.49 -5.33 6.79
C HIS A 495 14.98 -4.94 8.18
N ASN A 496 15.92 -5.68 8.74
CA ASN A 496 16.68 -5.17 9.86
C ASN A 496 17.67 -4.09 9.41
N ILE A 497 17.76 -3.01 10.19
CA ILE A 497 18.64 -1.87 9.93
C ILE A 497 19.88 -1.86 10.82
N ARG A 498 20.16 -2.96 11.52
CA ARG A 498 21.39 -3.22 12.28
C ARG A 498 21.52 -4.73 12.52
N ASP A 499 22.70 -5.16 12.95
CA ASP A 499 22.87 -6.55 13.42
C ASP A 499 21.93 -6.84 14.60
N LEU A 500 21.35 -8.03 14.60
CA LEU A 500 20.48 -8.54 15.67
C LEU A 500 21.15 -9.73 16.34
N ARG A 501 21.05 -9.82 17.66
CA ARG A 501 21.52 -10.98 18.43
C ARG A 501 20.38 -11.98 18.67
N ALA A 502 20.72 -13.25 18.85
CA ALA A 502 19.76 -14.23 19.35
C ALA A 502 19.15 -13.76 20.70
N GLY A 503 17.83 -13.91 20.83
CA GLY A 503 17.02 -13.43 21.95
C GLY A 503 16.64 -11.94 21.88
N GLU A 504 17.11 -11.19 20.89
CA GLU A 504 16.80 -9.76 20.79
C GLU A 504 15.41 -9.52 20.18
N ALA A 505 14.64 -8.61 20.79
CA ALA A 505 13.32 -8.22 20.31
C ALA A 505 13.40 -7.51 18.94
N ILE A 506 12.58 -7.97 18.00
CA ILE A 506 12.44 -7.40 16.67
C ILE A 506 11.27 -6.41 16.69
N THR A 507 11.61 -5.13 16.75
CA THR A 507 10.65 -4.04 17.00
C THR A 507 10.53 -3.08 15.83
N GLU A 508 9.29 -2.64 15.57
CA GLU A 508 8.89 -1.63 14.59
C GLU A 508 8.63 -0.27 15.27
N ASN A 509 8.42 0.79 14.49
CA ASN A 509 8.11 2.12 15.01
C ASN A 509 6.68 2.59 14.68
N TYR A 510 5.86 2.71 15.71
CA TYR A 510 4.45 3.10 15.63
C TYR A 510 4.23 4.62 15.46
N GLY A 511 5.28 5.37 15.09
CA GLY A 511 5.23 6.81 14.84
C GLY A 511 6.35 7.59 15.54
N PRO A 512 6.39 7.64 16.88
CA PRO A 512 7.36 8.47 17.59
C PRO A 512 8.75 7.81 17.66
N MET A 513 9.77 8.49 17.16
CA MET A 513 11.19 8.11 17.33
C MET A 513 11.89 9.05 18.30
N PHE A 514 12.81 8.52 19.10
CA PHE A 514 13.50 9.30 20.14
C PHE A 514 14.32 10.49 19.59
N MET A 515 14.84 10.35 18.37
CA MET A 515 15.63 11.40 17.71
C MET A 515 14.85 12.70 17.47
N PHE A 516 13.53 12.61 17.27
CA PHE A 516 12.70 13.76 16.87
C PHE A 516 11.75 14.24 17.96
N HIS A 517 11.51 13.41 18.98
CA HIS A 517 10.50 13.68 20.00
C HIS A 517 11.05 13.37 21.40
N PRO A 518 10.92 14.29 22.38
CA PRO A 518 11.24 14.03 23.78
C PRO A 518 10.44 12.88 24.37
N ARG A 519 10.95 12.23 25.42
CA ARG A 519 10.34 11.03 26.03
C ARG A 519 8.86 11.22 26.39
N GLU A 520 8.52 12.34 27.00
CA GLU A 520 7.15 12.64 27.44
C GLU A 520 6.15 12.67 26.27
N ASP A 521 6.50 13.37 25.18
CA ASP A 521 5.69 13.42 23.96
C ASP A 521 5.51 12.03 23.33
N ARG A 522 6.60 11.23 23.29
CA ARG A 522 6.51 9.84 22.80
C ARG A 522 5.56 8.99 23.63
N GLN A 523 5.68 9.04 24.95
CA GLN A 523 4.81 8.28 25.87
C GLN A 523 3.35 8.71 25.71
N GLN A 524 3.08 10.01 25.67
CA GLN A 524 1.73 10.54 25.52
C GLN A 524 1.09 10.09 24.20
N LYS A 525 1.81 10.20 23.07
CA LYS A 525 1.33 9.75 21.75
C LYS A 525 0.98 8.26 21.74
N LEU A 526 1.85 7.42 22.31
CA LEU A 526 1.63 5.97 22.37
C LEU A 526 0.46 5.62 23.31
N LYS A 527 0.38 6.27 24.48
CA LYS A 527 -0.70 6.07 25.45
C LYS A 527 -2.06 6.47 24.89
N ILE A 528 -2.15 7.52 24.07
CA ILE A 528 -3.41 7.95 23.44
C ILE A 528 -3.81 7.02 22.28
N ARG A 529 -2.86 6.68 21.39
CA ARG A 529 -3.17 5.95 20.14
C ARG A 529 -3.22 4.43 20.30
N TYR A 530 -2.36 3.87 21.15
CA TYR A 530 -2.13 2.43 21.31
C TYR A 530 -2.31 1.90 22.74
N TRP A 531 -2.54 2.78 23.71
CA TRP A 531 -2.94 2.42 25.08
C TRP A 531 -1.92 1.60 25.86
N PHE A 532 -0.63 1.87 25.65
CA PHE A 532 0.46 1.30 26.43
C PHE A 532 1.52 2.34 26.75
N GLU A 533 2.37 2.05 27.74
CA GLU A 533 3.56 2.83 28.08
C GLU A 533 4.80 2.13 27.56
N CYS A 534 5.65 2.86 26.83
CA CYS A 534 6.79 2.27 26.14
C CYS A 534 7.98 2.05 27.10
N ASN A 535 8.45 0.80 27.18
CA ASN A 535 9.58 0.37 28.01
C ASN A 535 10.88 0.15 27.21
N CYS A 536 10.95 0.61 25.94
CA CYS A 536 12.17 0.46 25.14
C CYS A 536 13.37 1.18 25.79
N ILE A 537 14.59 0.76 25.47
CA ILE A 537 15.82 1.32 26.04
C ILE A 537 15.90 2.85 25.91
N ALA A 538 15.42 3.42 24.81
CA ALA A 538 15.39 4.87 24.60
C ALA A 538 14.42 5.61 25.53
N CYS A 539 13.33 4.96 25.95
CA CYS A 539 12.40 5.50 26.94
C CYS A 539 12.88 5.27 28.37
N CYS A 540 13.44 4.09 28.66
CA CYS A 540 13.96 3.74 29.99
C CYS A 540 15.18 4.57 30.38
N GLN A 541 16.07 4.87 29.43
CA GLN A 541 17.28 5.67 29.68
C GLN A 541 17.11 7.15 29.30
N ASN A 542 15.89 7.60 28.97
CA ASN A 542 15.60 8.96 28.51
C ASN A 542 16.61 9.47 27.47
N TRP A 543 16.74 8.74 26.36
CA TRP A 543 17.74 9.07 25.33
C TRP A 543 17.52 10.48 24.75
N PRO A 544 18.61 11.22 24.48
CA PRO A 544 18.54 12.57 23.95
C PRO A 544 18.01 12.59 22.52
N THR A 545 17.32 13.68 22.20
CA THR A 545 16.91 14.09 20.85
C THR A 545 18.11 14.48 20.00
N TRP A 546 17.85 14.72 18.70
CA TRP A 546 18.87 15.13 17.74
C TRP A 546 19.63 16.39 18.15
N GLU A 547 18.92 17.42 18.63
CA GLU A 547 19.51 18.69 19.04
C GLU A 547 20.34 18.54 20.32
N GLU A 548 19.87 17.75 21.28
CA GLU A 548 20.61 17.44 22.52
C GLU A 548 21.88 16.63 22.23
N MET A 549 21.83 15.68 21.28
CA MET A 549 23.02 14.93 20.85
C MET A 549 24.09 15.80 20.18
N LYS A 550 23.75 16.97 19.64
CA LYS A 550 24.77 17.91 19.11
C LYS A 550 25.56 18.59 20.23
N MET A 551 24.96 18.72 21.41
CA MET A 551 25.57 19.37 22.57
C MET A 551 26.34 18.39 23.45
N ASP A 552 26.05 17.09 23.38
CA ASP A 552 26.75 16.06 24.16
C ASP A 552 28.13 15.74 23.57
N THR A 553 29.19 16.12 24.27
CA THR A 553 30.59 15.86 23.89
C THR A 553 31.12 14.51 24.41
N SER A 554 30.23 13.60 24.79
CA SER A 554 30.60 12.27 25.27
C SER A 554 30.30 11.15 24.27
N LEU A 555 31.22 10.20 24.23
CA LEU A 555 31.13 8.96 23.46
C LEU A 555 30.72 7.82 24.38
N ARG A 556 29.92 6.90 23.83
CA ARG A 556 29.53 5.66 24.48
C ARG A 556 30.22 4.49 23.78
N ILE A 557 31.33 4.05 24.36
CA ILE A 557 32.19 3.00 23.80
C ILE A 557 31.79 1.65 24.38
N ARG A 558 31.82 0.60 23.55
CA ARG A 558 31.53 -0.75 23.99
C ARG A 558 32.72 -1.37 24.72
N CYS A 559 32.49 -1.85 25.94
CA CYS A 559 33.48 -2.64 26.65
C CYS A 559 33.83 -3.91 25.87
N THR A 560 35.12 -4.17 25.65
CA THR A 560 35.60 -5.38 24.95
C THR A 560 35.41 -6.67 25.74
N ASN A 561 35.13 -6.57 27.05
CA ASN A 561 34.98 -7.71 27.94
C ASN A 561 33.52 -8.09 28.18
N CYS A 562 32.66 -7.12 28.56
CA CYS A 562 31.27 -7.38 28.93
C CYS A 562 30.23 -6.67 28.05
N LEU A 563 30.67 -6.00 26.99
CA LEU A 563 29.81 -5.33 25.98
C LEU A 563 28.96 -4.16 26.50
N ASN A 564 29.06 -3.81 27.79
CA ASN A 564 28.39 -2.64 28.37
C ASN A 564 28.95 -1.32 27.84
N ALA A 565 28.15 -0.27 27.92
CA ALA A 565 28.54 1.08 27.54
C ALA A 565 29.49 1.71 28.56
N ILE A 566 30.57 2.32 28.08
CA ILE A 566 31.49 3.15 28.86
C ILE A 566 31.40 4.57 28.31
N LYS A 567 31.06 5.53 29.17
CA LYS A 567 30.96 6.95 28.80
C LYS A 567 32.36 7.58 28.88
N VAL A 568 32.84 8.14 27.78
CA VAL A 568 34.16 8.79 27.65
C VAL A 568 33.96 10.17 27.06
N LYS A 569 34.63 11.21 27.58
CA LYS A 569 34.57 12.54 26.96
C LYS A 569 35.53 12.63 25.77
N ILE A 570 35.13 13.32 24.71
CA ILE A 570 35.92 13.47 23.47
C ILE A 570 37.24 14.22 23.71
N ASP A 571 37.29 15.11 24.70
CA ASP A 571 38.46 15.89 25.09
C ASP A 571 39.48 15.11 25.95
N SER A 572 39.17 13.86 26.30
CA SER A 572 40.05 13.04 27.14
C SER A 572 41.23 12.48 26.34
N MET A 573 42.46 12.74 26.81
CA MET A 573 43.69 12.10 26.27
C MET A 573 43.89 10.66 26.76
N GLN A 574 42.86 10.01 27.31
CA GLN A 574 42.96 8.63 27.81
C GLN A 574 42.76 7.63 26.67
N PHE A 575 43.71 6.71 26.48
CA PHE A 575 43.59 5.62 25.50
C PHE A 575 42.98 4.34 26.08
N VAL A 576 42.64 4.35 27.37
CA VAL A 576 42.05 3.24 28.10
C VAL A 576 40.91 3.77 28.94
N ALA A 577 39.76 3.08 28.91
CA ALA A 577 38.65 3.37 29.81
C ALA A 577 38.35 2.19 30.72
N TYR A 578 38.11 2.50 32.00
CA TYR A 578 37.75 1.52 33.02
C TYR A 578 36.24 1.22 32.97
N CYS A 579 35.88 -0.06 32.79
CA CYS A 579 34.48 -0.48 32.81
C CYS A 579 33.99 -0.70 34.24
N LYS A 580 33.03 0.11 34.70
CA LYS A 580 32.44 -0.02 36.05
C LYS A 580 31.65 -1.32 36.28
N ILE A 581 31.30 -2.06 35.23
CA ILE A 581 30.49 -3.27 35.33
C ILE A 581 31.34 -4.53 35.50
N CYS A 582 32.37 -4.70 34.65
CA CYS A 582 33.24 -5.87 34.73
C CYS A 582 34.60 -5.59 35.39
N SER A 583 34.84 -4.35 35.81
CA SER A 583 36.08 -3.90 36.45
C SER A 583 37.34 -4.13 35.60
N LYS A 584 37.20 -4.22 34.28
CA LYS A 584 38.30 -4.40 33.33
C LYS A 584 38.52 -3.15 32.47
N ASN A 585 39.75 -2.99 32.02
CA ASN A 585 40.17 -1.93 31.10
C ASN A 585 39.77 -2.24 29.65
N THR A 586 39.32 -1.22 28.94
CA THR A 586 38.96 -1.26 27.51
C THR A 586 39.85 -0.32 26.73
N ASN A 587 40.53 -0.81 25.69
CA ASN A 587 41.36 0.00 24.81
C ASN A 587 40.48 0.85 23.87
N LEU A 588 40.68 2.17 23.89
CA LEU A 588 39.89 3.12 23.11
C LEU A 588 40.41 3.34 21.68
N LEU A 589 41.66 3.00 21.38
CA LEU A 589 42.28 3.24 20.06
C LEU A 589 41.47 2.62 18.92
N ALA A 590 40.93 1.43 19.13
CA ALA A 590 40.09 0.76 18.13
C ALA A 590 38.82 1.57 17.82
N ALA A 591 38.15 2.12 18.84
CA ALA A 591 36.95 2.92 18.67
C ALA A 591 37.26 4.29 18.05
N LEU A 592 38.35 4.94 18.49
CA LEU A 592 38.79 6.23 17.95
C LEU A 592 39.19 6.13 16.48
N LYS A 593 39.94 5.08 16.10
CA LYS A 593 40.27 4.81 14.69
C LYS A 593 39.02 4.60 13.84
N VAL A 594 38.05 3.86 14.37
CA VAL A 594 36.75 3.67 13.69
C VAL A 594 36.06 5.02 13.46
N LEU A 595 35.99 5.89 14.47
CA LEU A 595 35.37 7.21 14.33
C LEU A 595 36.06 8.06 13.26
N GLN A 596 37.39 8.08 13.24
CA GLN A 596 38.16 8.80 12.21
C GLN A 596 37.88 8.27 10.79
N ASP A 597 37.76 6.95 10.64
CA ASP A 597 37.44 6.34 9.34
C ASP A 597 35.97 6.56 8.93
N THR A 598 35.07 6.78 9.89
CA THR A 598 33.63 6.81 9.64
C THR A 598 33.17 8.04 8.87
N GLU A 599 33.79 9.20 9.06
CA GLU A 599 33.43 10.43 8.35
C GLU A 599 33.64 10.30 6.83
N ASN A 600 34.83 9.86 6.42
CA ASN A 600 35.16 9.64 5.01
C ASN A 600 34.26 8.57 4.38
N LYS A 601 34.02 7.47 5.08
CA LYS A 601 33.13 6.40 4.61
C LYS A 601 31.69 6.89 4.45
N TYR A 602 31.21 7.69 5.39
CA TYR A 602 29.88 8.29 5.33
C TYR A 602 29.76 9.25 4.14
N ALA A 603 30.75 10.12 3.93
CA ALA A 603 30.76 11.09 2.83
C ALA A 603 30.69 10.41 1.45
N VAL A 604 31.45 9.33 1.24
CA VAL A 604 31.42 8.54 0.00
C VAL A 604 30.03 7.92 -0.22
N ALA A 605 29.45 7.29 0.81
CA ALA A 605 28.12 6.70 0.71
C ALA A 605 27.02 7.76 0.48
N LYS A 606 27.15 8.91 1.13
CA LYS A 606 26.25 10.06 0.99
C LYS A 606 26.29 10.64 -0.42
N GLN A 607 27.47 10.75 -1.04
CA GLN A 607 27.60 11.23 -2.42
C GLN A 607 26.86 10.33 -3.42
N LEU A 608 26.91 9.00 -3.23
CA LEU A 608 26.12 8.06 -4.05
C LEU A 608 24.62 8.24 -3.84
N MET A 609 24.20 8.36 -2.57
CA MET A 609 22.79 8.60 -2.23
C MET A 609 22.26 9.90 -2.82
N ASP A 610 23.06 10.97 -2.85
CA ASP A 610 22.69 12.28 -3.43
C ASP A 610 22.59 12.23 -4.96
N LYS A 611 23.37 11.34 -5.59
CA LYS A 611 23.22 10.99 -7.01
C LYS A 611 22.09 9.99 -7.28
N HIS A 612 21.27 9.67 -6.27
CA HIS A 612 20.17 8.70 -6.34
C HIS A 612 20.62 7.26 -6.66
N ASP A 613 21.90 6.95 -6.45
CA ASP A 613 22.47 5.61 -6.59
C ASP A 613 22.35 4.84 -5.25
N TYR A 614 21.10 4.53 -4.89
CA TYR A 614 20.78 3.87 -3.63
C TYR A 614 21.29 2.43 -3.55
N GLU A 615 21.39 1.74 -4.68
CA GLU A 615 21.86 0.35 -4.76
C GLU A 615 23.33 0.25 -4.33
N ASN A 616 24.16 1.21 -4.73
CA ASN A 616 25.57 1.26 -4.33
C ASN A 616 25.79 1.99 -2.99
N ALA A 617 24.91 2.93 -2.62
CA ALA A 617 25.00 3.65 -1.35
C ALA A 617 24.67 2.75 -0.13
N LEU A 618 23.59 1.97 -0.24
CA LEU A 618 23.09 1.14 0.86
C LEU A 618 24.13 0.19 1.49
N PRO A 619 24.86 -0.66 0.72
CA PRO A 619 25.83 -1.57 1.30
C PRO A 619 26.97 -0.83 2.02
N LYS A 620 27.35 0.37 1.57
CA LYS A 620 28.38 1.18 2.24
C LYS A 620 27.90 1.69 3.59
N PHE A 621 26.67 2.17 3.67
CA PHE A 621 26.08 2.56 4.96
C PHE A 621 25.92 1.35 5.90
N MET A 622 25.52 0.19 5.40
CA MET A 622 25.42 -1.03 6.22
C MET A 622 26.76 -1.44 6.83
N VAL A 623 27.84 -1.42 6.04
CA VAL A 623 29.20 -1.71 6.53
C VAL A 623 29.61 -0.69 7.59
N LEU A 624 29.34 0.59 7.35
CA LEU A 624 29.62 1.66 8.29
C LEU A 624 28.87 1.47 9.62
N LEU A 625 27.57 1.21 9.55
CA LEU A 625 26.76 1.00 10.75
C LEU A 625 27.18 -0.24 11.51
N SER A 626 27.55 -1.33 10.83
CA SER A 626 28.07 -2.55 11.48
C SER A 626 29.38 -2.27 12.23
N LEU A 627 30.25 -1.44 11.64
CA LEU A 627 31.50 -1.01 12.26
C LEU A 627 31.24 -0.15 13.51
N LEU A 628 30.36 0.86 13.41
CA LEU A 628 29.94 1.66 14.56
C LEU A 628 29.28 0.79 15.62
N HIS A 629 28.34 -0.07 15.21
CA HIS A 629 27.64 -1.00 16.10
C HIS A 629 28.62 -1.94 16.77
N ARG A 630 29.75 -2.35 16.19
CA ARG A 630 30.71 -3.24 16.85
C ARG A 630 31.45 -2.57 18.02
N HIS A 631 31.80 -1.29 17.88
CA HIS A 631 32.69 -0.57 18.79
C HIS A 631 31.98 0.41 19.73
N MET A 632 30.78 0.86 19.38
CA MET A 632 30.02 1.88 20.09
C MET A 632 28.71 1.32 20.64
N VAL A 633 28.09 2.05 21.57
CA VAL A 633 26.77 1.74 22.12
C VAL A 633 25.86 2.95 21.97
N PRO A 634 24.74 2.84 21.23
CA PRO A 634 23.76 3.93 21.14
C PRO A 634 23.27 4.45 22.51
N PRO A 635 22.82 5.72 22.58
CA PRO A 635 22.64 6.65 21.46
C PRO A 635 23.93 7.41 21.14
N PHE A 636 24.22 7.56 19.85
CA PHE A 636 25.27 8.46 19.35
C PHE A 636 24.87 8.99 17.96
N ARG A 637 25.18 10.26 17.70
CA ARG A 637 24.71 11.00 16.55
C ARG A 637 24.99 10.30 15.22
N ASP A 638 26.23 9.94 14.94
CA ASP A 638 26.60 9.43 13.60
C ASP A 638 26.09 8.00 13.36
N TYR A 639 25.90 7.23 14.43
CA TYR A 639 25.22 5.94 14.37
C TYR A 639 23.80 6.12 13.81
N HIS A 640 23.06 7.07 14.36
CA HIS A 640 21.69 7.31 13.95
C HIS A 640 21.57 8.03 12.59
N LEU A 641 22.56 8.85 12.19
CA LEU A 641 22.64 9.34 10.80
C LEU A 641 22.76 8.20 9.82
N CYS A 642 23.67 7.27 10.10
CA CYS A 642 23.89 6.12 9.24
C CYS A 642 22.62 5.24 9.17
N GLN A 643 21.94 5.02 10.30
CA GLN A 643 20.66 4.32 10.36
C GLN A 643 19.56 5.03 9.53
N GLN A 644 19.44 6.37 9.60
CA GLN A 644 18.50 7.12 8.77
C GLN A 644 18.86 7.09 7.27
N ALA A 645 20.15 7.10 6.94
CA ALA A 645 20.59 6.98 5.55
C ALA A 645 20.28 5.59 4.96
N ILE A 646 20.48 4.51 5.73
CA ILE A 646 20.04 3.15 5.38
C ILE A 646 18.53 3.12 5.14
N ARG A 647 17.74 3.69 6.06
CA ARG A 647 16.28 3.81 5.92
C ARG A 647 15.90 4.53 4.62
N LYS A 648 16.51 5.68 4.32
CA LYS A 648 16.22 6.44 3.09
C LYS A 648 16.53 5.63 1.83
N CYS A 649 17.67 4.95 1.80
CA CYS A 649 18.02 4.06 0.70
C CYS A 649 16.99 2.94 0.52
N MET A 650 16.59 2.26 1.60
CA MET A 650 15.61 1.17 1.53
C MET A 650 14.21 1.64 1.08
N LEU A 651 13.76 2.82 1.52
CA LEU A 651 12.48 3.40 1.09
C LEU A 651 12.44 3.64 -0.43
N SER A 652 13.58 3.95 -1.06
CA SER A 652 13.68 4.15 -2.52
C SER A 652 13.37 2.90 -3.36
N PHE A 653 13.46 1.71 -2.76
CA PHE A 653 13.15 0.43 -3.41
C PHE A 653 11.66 0.10 -3.41
N GLY A 654 10.85 0.88 -2.69
CA GLY A 654 9.41 0.73 -2.62
C GLY A 654 8.64 1.43 -3.75
N ASN A 655 7.38 1.73 -3.45
CA ASN A 655 6.50 2.55 -4.28
C ASN A 655 7.13 3.93 -4.48
N LYS A 656 7.15 4.40 -5.72
CA LYS A 656 7.71 5.70 -6.10
C LYS A 656 6.93 6.33 -7.24
N LYS A 657 6.86 7.65 -7.23
CA LYS A 657 6.20 8.45 -8.26
C LYS A 657 7.18 8.94 -9.32
#